data_AF-A0A2D9H397-F1
#
_entry.id   AF-A0A2D9H397-F1
#
_cell.length_a   1.000
_cell.length_b   1.000
_cell.length_c   1.000
_cell.angle_alpha   90.00
_cell.angle_beta   90.00
_cell.angle_gamma   90.00
#
_symmetry.space_group_name_H-M   'P 1'
#
loop_
_entity.id
_entity.type
_entity.pdbx_description
1 polymer ?
#
loop_
_entity_poly.entity_id
_entity_poly.type
_entity_poly.pdbx_seq_one_letter_code
_entity_poly.pdbx_strand_id
1 'polypeptide(L)'
;MDDEQAPGAQAGLTRRGALVLGGSVLATTAWSPVVAAHAVDPDVPTWDEVNGYPLGLRQASVTEIDAYVEAVAAASSRVTTRVVGRSREGRAIREVVITSERNHRRLPTLRRRGLALRDEPSTRARATRVARDLPAFVVVVANVHGNEPSGADALMQVLHDLAAGQDEQTLERLDELVLVMSPVQNPDGRDVFSRPNAMGFDLNRDWFAMTQPETPPRIELFRRYPAVAGLDLHEQFLQGPDAYFFPPNADPVHRESSRTGLWAANDVLSPAVAERFDAEGYPYSHYGIYDLFAPIYGDSVPNQAFGAAGFLMEVSFENLYSSKFDRVYAATDAALAAMTTHRRRLVTRWARQWPTAVAEGRRGELRGNLVQDPTAEAEALPAPSTRIFGYALRTDRRSGEVGLLVQRLLDYGVQVHTTRRPVRARRLRRFGTRGFSSTALPAGSLVLTCAQPMKSWLHLMLEDEPHAPVDYYYDVSGWASGVLMRLEGGAVGSDEDWLDPDSIVLRRVRSVTDLQPKPRPASSGESLAFRLDSAEAFAAAFALLGDGVEVRRLSTRTRGLPAGSAVVAASARGRVVRHAWRRGVEVRSLRGGAGLDDAASYPVRRPRVALVRDLVSDTLEPVFARNSGYAEWLLSDRFGLDVTSLYATQIDAGTLLLAGVTGEGYDAVVVPDGFSTVLPADYPNLNLSLPAAGMTPAGLLQLHAFVRGGGTFLGWGQQGITTATLAGLAPGLEMSVPLTGLDISGTPFAVDVSKGDPATSGLEGRTAAFNFRDPVLTGGTPLVTYPQRVRSYGYAGGTELLAGTVAVSGQPIGTGRAYVCSFDPAFRGWPDATQALVGSMLMTPPVGPDEATDVPLPSVGSLTTGLLSASRAGRGARPSVFRVAGADGATLRAVVAAADSPGDLVWDDSDGQLAVYAPATRGLAEHPPAWVRRVREGLDAAGVRPLVVIA
;
A
#
# COMPACT_ATOMS: atom_id res chain seq x y z
N MET A 1 -31.64 13.31 53.71
CA MET A 1 -31.76 12.51 54.93
C MET A 1 -30.61 11.52 54.95
N ASP A 2 -29.43 12.11 55.03
CA ASP A 2 -28.56 12.13 56.21
C ASP A 2 -27.90 10.84 56.68
N ASP A 3 -26.60 11.06 56.85
CA ASP A 3 -25.57 10.45 57.69
C ASP A 3 -24.93 9.15 57.21
N GLU A 4 -23.66 9.15 56.79
CA GLU A 4 -22.38 9.60 57.40
C GLU A 4 -21.61 8.46 58.08
N GLN A 5 -20.35 8.38 57.65
CA GLN A 5 -19.14 8.03 58.40
C GLN A 5 -18.77 6.55 58.66
N ALA A 6 -17.58 6.24 58.12
CA ALA A 6 -16.62 5.17 58.46
C ALA A 6 -15.99 5.42 59.87
N PRO A 7 -14.82 4.85 60.31
CA PRO A 7 -13.90 3.86 59.70
C PRO A 7 -13.21 2.85 60.69
N GLY A 8 -12.36 1.97 60.13
CA GLY A 8 -11.14 1.43 60.75
C GLY A 8 -11.27 0.10 61.52
N ALA A 9 -10.23 -0.69 61.79
CA ALA A 9 -8.85 -0.79 61.31
C ALA A 9 -8.27 -2.13 61.86
N GLN A 10 -7.43 -2.79 61.06
CA GLN A 10 -6.22 -3.58 61.40
C GLN A 10 -6.18 -4.80 62.35
N ALA A 11 -5.21 -5.66 61.98
CA ALA A 11 -4.50 -6.74 62.69
C ALA A 11 -5.23 -8.10 62.77
N GLY A 12 -4.71 -9.23 62.29
CA GLY A 12 -3.33 -9.65 62.04
C GLY A 12 -2.88 -10.62 63.13
N LEU A 13 -2.81 -11.93 62.86
CA LEU A 13 -1.75 -12.84 63.36
C LEU A 13 -1.99 -14.31 63.00
N THR A 14 -0.88 -14.91 62.57
CA THR A 14 -0.58 -16.30 62.25
C THR A 14 -0.65 -17.27 63.45
N ARG A 15 -1.05 -18.54 63.24
CA ARG A 15 -0.20 -19.75 63.49
C ARG A 15 -0.93 -21.08 63.24
N ARG A 16 -0.29 -21.88 62.37
CA ARG A 16 -0.01 -23.33 62.44
C ARG A 16 -0.96 -24.27 63.20
N GLY A 17 -1.61 -25.14 62.42
CA GLY A 17 -1.37 -26.60 62.46
C GLY A 17 -2.27 -27.45 63.34
N ALA A 18 -3.12 -28.27 62.71
CA ALA A 18 -3.36 -29.67 63.10
C ALA A 18 -4.10 -30.40 61.97
N LEU A 19 -3.42 -31.40 61.41
CA LEU A 19 -3.98 -32.41 60.51
C LEU A 19 -4.80 -33.38 61.36
N VAL A 20 -6.11 -33.52 61.10
CA VAL A 20 -6.92 -34.64 61.58
C VAL A 20 -7.61 -35.26 60.37
N LEU A 21 -7.17 -36.46 60.03
CA LEU A 21 -7.78 -37.37 59.07
C LEU A 21 -9.14 -37.85 59.61
N GLY A 22 -10.22 -37.40 58.99
CA GLY A 22 -11.58 -37.89 59.22
C GLY A 22 -12.24 -38.17 57.88
N GLY A 23 -12.23 -39.43 57.46
CA GLY A 23 -12.87 -39.87 56.22
C GLY A 23 -14.35 -39.59 56.22
N SER A 24 -14.81 -38.88 55.18
CA SER A 24 -16.21 -38.76 54.82
C SER A 24 -16.28 -38.99 53.31
N VAL A 25 -16.90 -40.09 52.91
CA VAL A 25 -17.25 -40.41 51.52
C VAL A 25 -18.24 -39.34 51.06
N LEU A 26 -17.75 -38.33 50.36
CA LEU A 26 -18.57 -37.42 49.57
C LEU A 26 -18.66 -38.01 48.17
N ALA A 27 -19.87 -38.46 47.82
CA ALA A 27 -20.22 -38.84 46.47
C ALA A 27 -19.90 -37.66 45.54
N THR A 28 -18.88 -37.82 44.70
CA THR A 28 -18.65 -36.95 43.56
C THR A 28 -19.78 -37.21 42.57
N THR A 29 -20.82 -36.37 42.60
CA THR A 29 -21.66 -36.18 41.43
C THR A 29 -20.74 -35.62 40.35
N ALA A 30 -20.24 -36.50 39.48
CA ALA A 30 -19.63 -36.12 38.23
C ALA A 30 -20.68 -35.29 37.47
N TRP A 31 -20.50 -33.98 37.50
CA TRP A 31 -21.09 -33.08 36.51
C TRP A 31 -20.37 -33.39 35.21
N SER A 32 -20.83 -34.41 34.49
CA SER A 32 -20.59 -34.48 33.05
C SER A 32 -21.39 -33.34 32.43
N PRO A 33 -20.76 -32.32 31.81
CA PRO A 33 -21.51 -31.51 30.89
C PRO A 33 -21.91 -32.46 29.76
N VAL A 34 -23.20 -32.79 29.69
CA VAL A 34 -23.77 -33.28 28.44
C VAL A 34 -23.69 -32.09 27.49
N VAL A 35 -22.55 -31.94 26.81
CA VAL A 35 -22.48 -31.20 25.57
C VAL A 35 -23.41 -31.99 24.65
N ALA A 36 -24.59 -31.44 24.37
CA ALA A 36 -25.42 -32.00 23.32
C ALA A 36 -24.55 -32.05 22.07
N ALA A 37 -24.26 -33.24 21.56
CA ALA A 37 -23.56 -33.39 20.29
C ALA A 37 -24.35 -32.59 19.25
N HIS A 38 -23.72 -31.58 18.66
CA HIS A 38 -24.34 -30.81 17.59
C HIS A 38 -24.75 -31.81 16.50
N ALA A 39 -26.03 -31.80 16.13
CA ALA A 39 -26.51 -32.67 15.06
C ALA A 39 -25.82 -32.21 13.76
N VAL A 40 -25.07 -33.11 13.12
CA VAL A 40 -24.39 -32.86 11.86
C VAL A 40 -24.91 -33.82 10.80
N ASP A 41 -24.90 -33.39 9.54
CA ASP A 41 -25.16 -34.23 8.38
C ASP A 41 -23.94 -35.14 8.14
N PRO A 42 -24.07 -36.47 8.33
CA PRO A 42 -22.95 -37.39 8.16
C PRO A 42 -22.51 -37.56 6.70
N ASP A 43 -23.30 -37.08 5.72
CA ASP A 43 -22.94 -37.17 4.31
C ASP A 43 -21.93 -36.08 3.89
N VAL A 44 -21.76 -35.04 4.72
CA VAL A 44 -20.73 -34.01 4.51
C VAL A 44 -19.40 -34.50 5.08
N PRO A 45 -18.35 -34.67 4.26
CA PRO A 45 -17.09 -35.24 4.72
C PRO A 45 -16.34 -34.27 5.63
N THR A 46 -15.69 -34.83 6.64
CA THR A 46 -14.75 -34.13 7.53
C THR A 46 -13.40 -33.94 6.86
N TRP A 47 -12.60 -33.02 7.39
CA TRP A 47 -11.23 -32.78 6.90
C TRP A 47 -10.37 -34.05 6.91
N ASP A 48 -10.39 -34.78 8.03
CA ASP A 48 -9.60 -35.98 8.24
C ASP A 48 -9.96 -37.10 7.25
N GLU A 49 -11.23 -37.22 6.86
CA GLU A 49 -11.68 -38.19 5.85
C GLU A 49 -11.16 -37.85 4.45
N VAL A 50 -10.99 -36.57 4.13
CA VAL A 50 -10.49 -36.13 2.81
C VAL A 50 -8.96 -36.13 2.75
N ASN A 51 -8.30 -35.61 3.79
CA ASN A 51 -6.87 -35.31 3.77
C ASN A 51 -6.02 -36.24 4.65
N GLY A 52 -6.63 -37.09 5.49
CA GLY A 52 -5.95 -38.15 6.23
C GLY A 52 -5.17 -37.71 7.48
N TYR A 53 -5.41 -36.50 7.99
CA TYR A 53 -4.82 -36.00 9.24
C TYR A 53 -5.72 -34.93 9.89
N PRO A 54 -5.63 -34.70 11.21
CA PRO A 54 -6.41 -33.68 11.91
C PRO A 54 -6.23 -32.25 11.38
N LEU A 55 -7.33 -31.54 11.16
CA LEU A 55 -7.30 -30.11 10.84
C LEU A 55 -6.63 -29.31 11.97
N GLY A 56 -5.83 -28.31 11.62
CA GLY A 56 -5.08 -27.50 12.61
C GLY A 56 -3.81 -28.17 13.17
N LEU A 57 -3.46 -29.39 12.73
CA LEU A 57 -2.21 -30.06 13.12
C LEU A 57 -0.96 -29.39 12.52
N ARG A 58 -1.06 -28.95 11.27
CA ARG A 58 -0.02 -28.28 10.48
C ARG A 58 -0.66 -27.41 9.41
N GLN A 59 0.14 -26.56 8.77
CA GLN A 59 -0.26 -25.88 7.55
C GLN A 59 -0.77 -26.88 6.49
N ALA A 60 -1.97 -26.63 5.97
CA ALA A 60 -2.47 -27.28 4.77
C ALA A 60 -1.87 -26.64 3.50
N SER A 61 -1.55 -27.44 2.50
CA SER A 61 -1.20 -26.95 1.15
C SER A 61 -2.42 -26.38 0.44
N VAL A 62 -2.19 -25.58 -0.61
CA VAL A 62 -3.29 -25.11 -1.50
C VAL A 62 -4.09 -26.29 -2.05
N THR A 63 -3.43 -27.39 -2.39
CA THR A 63 -4.09 -28.59 -2.96
C THR A 63 -5.01 -29.27 -1.95
N GLU A 64 -4.60 -29.39 -0.68
CA GLU A 64 -5.42 -30.00 0.38
C GLU A 64 -6.66 -29.14 0.70
N ILE A 65 -6.50 -27.81 0.72
CA ILE A 65 -7.62 -26.87 0.89
C ILE A 65 -8.60 -27.00 -0.29
N ASP A 66 -8.09 -26.97 -1.52
CA ASP A 66 -8.91 -27.07 -2.73
C ASP A 66 -9.68 -28.39 -2.80
N ALA A 67 -9.02 -29.51 -2.51
CA ALA A 67 -9.64 -30.83 -2.47
C ALA A 67 -10.76 -30.89 -1.43
N TYR A 68 -10.54 -30.32 -0.24
CA TYR A 68 -11.55 -30.29 0.80
C TYR A 68 -12.75 -29.42 0.44
N VAL A 69 -12.51 -28.22 -0.09
CA VAL A 69 -13.58 -27.32 -0.55
C VAL A 69 -14.43 -27.99 -1.63
N GLU A 70 -13.81 -28.69 -2.58
CA GLU A 70 -14.53 -29.43 -3.63
C GLU A 70 -15.33 -30.60 -3.08
N ALA A 71 -14.78 -31.37 -2.13
CA ALA A 71 -15.47 -32.49 -1.49
C ALA A 71 -16.72 -32.01 -0.72
N VAL A 72 -16.59 -30.96 0.10
CA VAL A 72 -17.72 -30.38 0.85
C VAL A 72 -18.76 -29.77 -0.10
N ALA A 73 -18.33 -29.06 -1.16
CA ALA A 73 -19.25 -28.49 -2.15
C ALA A 73 -20.00 -29.55 -2.96
N ALA A 74 -19.40 -30.73 -3.18
CA ALA A 74 -20.06 -31.84 -3.83
C ALA A 74 -21.10 -32.53 -2.92
N ALA A 75 -20.86 -32.55 -1.61
CA ALA A 75 -21.73 -33.19 -0.63
C ALA A 75 -22.88 -32.29 -0.12
N SER A 76 -22.68 -30.97 -0.05
CA SER A 76 -23.64 -30.04 0.56
C SER A 76 -24.29 -29.08 -0.45
N SER A 77 -25.63 -29.10 -0.52
CA SER A 77 -26.44 -28.14 -1.30
C SER A 77 -26.34 -26.69 -0.80
N ARG A 78 -25.72 -26.47 0.37
CA ARG A 78 -25.49 -25.16 1.00
C ARG A 78 -24.21 -24.49 0.53
N VAL A 79 -23.35 -25.20 -0.20
CA VAL A 79 -22.02 -24.74 -0.59
C VAL A 79 -21.91 -24.71 -2.12
N THR A 80 -21.41 -23.62 -2.67
CA THR A 80 -21.01 -23.55 -4.08
C THR A 80 -19.61 -22.97 -4.18
N THR A 81 -18.77 -23.49 -5.07
CA THR A 81 -17.43 -22.96 -5.31
C THR A 81 -17.18 -22.67 -6.79
N ARG A 82 -16.33 -21.69 -7.07
CA ARG A 82 -15.82 -21.40 -8.42
C ARG A 82 -14.45 -20.76 -8.37
N VAL A 83 -13.69 -20.92 -9.45
CA VAL A 83 -12.46 -20.14 -9.67
C VAL A 83 -12.84 -18.70 -10.07
N VAL A 84 -12.28 -17.72 -9.36
CA VAL A 84 -12.53 -16.28 -9.58
C VAL A 84 -11.38 -15.56 -10.24
N GLY A 85 -10.19 -16.15 -10.17
CA GLY A 85 -9.00 -15.65 -10.82
C GLY A 85 -7.88 -16.68 -10.76
N ARG A 86 -6.72 -16.27 -11.26
CA ARG A 86 -5.50 -17.05 -11.16
C ARG A 86 -4.37 -16.17 -10.66
N SER A 87 -3.48 -16.76 -9.88
CA SER A 87 -2.26 -16.11 -9.43
C SER A 87 -1.25 -15.92 -10.57
N ARG A 88 -0.12 -15.28 -10.26
CA ARG A 88 1.01 -15.08 -11.15
C ARG A 88 1.50 -16.38 -11.80
N GLU A 89 1.59 -17.46 -11.02
CA GLU A 89 1.99 -18.79 -11.52
C GLU A 89 0.80 -19.61 -12.07
N GLY A 90 -0.39 -19.00 -12.17
CA GLY A 90 -1.57 -19.61 -12.78
C GLY A 90 -2.39 -20.51 -11.84
N ARG A 91 -2.08 -20.56 -10.54
CA ARG A 91 -2.85 -21.32 -9.54
C ARG A 91 -4.23 -20.70 -9.34
N ALA A 92 -5.23 -21.53 -9.03
CA ALA A 92 -6.61 -21.07 -8.89
C ALA A 92 -6.79 -20.24 -7.61
N ILE A 93 -7.55 -19.15 -7.71
CA ILE A 93 -8.08 -18.41 -6.56
C ILE A 93 -9.58 -18.66 -6.54
N ARG A 94 -10.13 -19.13 -5.41
CA ARG A 94 -11.51 -19.62 -5.31
C ARG A 94 -12.41 -18.69 -4.51
N GLU A 95 -13.66 -18.61 -4.97
CA GLU A 95 -14.79 -18.13 -4.19
C GLU A 95 -15.59 -19.33 -3.70
N VAL A 96 -15.91 -19.36 -2.41
CA VAL A 96 -16.79 -20.35 -1.78
C VAL A 96 -17.98 -19.61 -1.18
N VAL A 97 -19.19 -19.93 -1.59
CA VAL A 97 -20.42 -19.31 -1.07
C VAL A 97 -21.18 -20.32 -0.22
N ILE A 98 -21.40 -19.97 1.04
CA ILE A 98 -22.14 -20.78 2.01
C ILE A 98 -23.37 -20.01 2.48
N THR A 99 -24.56 -20.61 2.31
CA THR A 99 -25.84 -20.05 2.78
C THR A 99 -26.92 -21.13 2.69
N SER A 100 -28.12 -20.87 3.22
CA SER A 100 -29.23 -21.81 3.11
C SER A 100 -29.59 -22.10 1.65
N GLU A 101 -30.12 -23.29 1.36
CA GLU A 101 -30.60 -23.63 0.00
C GLU A 101 -31.60 -22.59 -0.53
N ARG A 102 -32.45 -22.07 0.36
CA ARG A 102 -33.43 -21.04 0.05
C ARG A 102 -32.76 -19.75 -0.42
N ASN A 103 -31.64 -19.36 0.20
CA ASN A 103 -30.86 -18.20 -0.22
C ASN A 103 -30.10 -18.48 -1.52
N HIS A 104 -29.50 -19.65 -1.69
CA HIS A 104 -28.86 -20.05 -2.95
C HIS A 104 -29.78 -19.96 -4.16
N ARG A 105 -30.99 -20.52 -4.06
CA ARG A 105 -32.02 -20.45 -5.13
C ARG A 105 -32.39 -19.01 -5.51
N ARG A 106 -32.20 -18.05 -4.59
CA ARG A 106 -32.55 -16.63 -4.78
C ARG A 106 -31.33 -15.73 -4.92
N LEU A 107 -30.11 -16.26 -4.86
CA LEU A 107 -28.87 -15.50 -4.76
C LEU A 107 -28.70 -14.44 -5.88
N PRO A 108 -29.01 -14.72 -7.16
CA PRO A 108 -28.95 -13.69 -8.21
C PRO A 108 -29.88 -12.50 -7.93
N THR A 109 -31.06 -12.74 -7.36
CA THR A 109 -32.00 -11.68 -6.99
C THR A 109 -31.58 -10.93 -5.73
N LEU A 110 -31.07 -11.64 -4.72
CA LEU A 110 -30.56 -11.01 -3.50
C LEU A 110 -29.37 -10.08 -3.80
N ARG A 111 -28.40 -10.56 -4.60
CA ARG A 111 -27.26 -9.77 -5.09
C ARG A 111 -27.71 -8.52 -5.84
N ARG A 112 -28.58 -8.68 -6.86
CA ARG A 112 -29.09 -7.55 -7.65
C ARG A 112 -29.80 -6.51 -6.76
N ARG A 113 -30.68 -6.94 -5.86
CA ARG A 113 -31.42 -6.04 -4.96
C ARG A 113 -30.48 -5.29 -4.00
N GLY A 114 -29.46 -5.96 -3.47
CA GLY A 114 -28.52 -5.33 -2.54
C GLY A 114 -27.51 -4.43 -3.25
N LEU A 115 -26.97 -4.81 -4.41
CA LEU A 115 -26.07 -3.95 -5.20
C LEU A 115 -26.78 -2.67 -5.67
N ALA A 116 -28.06 -2.76 -6.04
CA ALA A 116 -28.86 -1.57 -6.38
C ALA A 116 -28.98 -0.55 -5.23
N LEU A 117 -28.77 -0.95 -3.97
CA LEU A 117 -28.74 0.00 -2.85
C LEU A 117 -27.50 0.90 -2.86
N ARG A 118 -26.37 0.37 -3.36
CA ARG A 118 -25.12 1.09 -3.54
C ARG A 118 -25.07 1.81 -4.88
N ASP A 119 -25.43 1.13 -5.96
CA ASP A 119 -25.08 1.57 -7.32
C ASP A 119 -26.12 2.52 -7.94
N GLU A 120 -27.37 2.49 -7.46
CA GLU A 120 -28.47 3.29 -8.02
C GLU A 120 -28.90 4.42 -7.07
N PRO A 121 -29.28 5.60 -7.61
CA PRO A 121 -29.91 6.65 -6.80
C PRO A 121 -31.16 6.12 -6.10
N SER A 122 -31.24 6.36 -4.79
CA SER A 122 -32.34 5.88 -3.96
C SER A 122 -32.67 6.90 -2.86
N THR A 123 -33.79 6.68 -2.16
CA THR A 123 -34.12 7.43 -0.94
C THR A 123 -33.83 6.58 0.28
N ARG A 124 -33.56 7.20 1.43
CA ARG A 124 -33.38 6.47 2.71
C ARG A 124 -34.55 5.56 3.05
N ALA A 125 -35.78 5.98 2.71
CA ALA A 125 -36.99 5.18 2.93
C ALA A 125 -37.04 3.92 2.04
N ARG A 126 -36.74 4.07 0.73
CA ARG A 126 -36.65 2.92 -0.18
C ARG A 126 -35.53 1.98 0.22
N ALA A 127 -34.35 2.52 0.54
CA ALA A 127 -33.19 1.73 0.99
C ALA A 127 -33.52 0.90 2.24
N THR A 128 -34.15 1.51 3.25
CA THR A 128 -34.61 0.80 4.46
C THR A 128 -35.57 -0.34 4.14
N ARG A 129 -36.53 -0.11 3.25
CA ARG A 129 -37.54 -1.12 2.89
C ARG A 129 -36.90 -2.35 2.26
N VAL A 130 -36.00 -2.13 1.30
CA VAL A 130 -35.30 -3.22 0.60
C VAL A 130 -34.37 -3.98 1.55
N ALA A 131 -33.67 -3.28 2.44
CA ALA A 131 -32.75 -3.86 3.41
C ALA A 131 -33.40 -4.86 4.39
N ARG A 132 -34.69 -4.69 4.73
CA ARG A 132 -35.40 -5.57 5.67
C ARG A 132 -35.44 -7.02 5.22
N ASP A 133 -35.49 -7.26 3.91
CA ASP A 133 -35.67 -8.61 3.34
C ASP A 133 -34.35 -9.22 2.83
N LEU A 134 -33.22 -8.52 3.00
CA LEU A 134 -31.92 -8.97 2.49
C LEU A 134 -31.09 -9.63 3.60
N PRO A 135 -30.54 -10.84 3.39
CA PRO A 135 -29.55 -11.38 4.31
C PRO A 135 -28.33 -10.45 4.39
N ALA A 136 -27.54 -10.58 5.46
CA ALA A 136 -26.24 -9.94 5.52
C ALA A 136 -25.26 -10.71 4.64
N PHE A 137 -24.65 -10.01 3.69
CA PHE A 137 -23.56 -10.55 2.90
C PHE A 137 -22.25 -10.30 3.64
N VAL A 138 -21.48 -11.36 3.85
CA VAL A 138 -20.21 -11.32 4.58
C VAL A 138 -19.14 -11.85 3.64
N VAL A 139 -18.07 -11.08 3.45
CA VAL A 139 -16.88 -11.54 2.74
C VAL A 139 -15.82 -11.88 3.77
N VAL A 140 -15.23 -13.06 3.68
CA VAL A 140 -14.12 -13.48 4.54
C VAL A 140 -12.96 -13.91 3.68
N VAL A 141 -11.81 -13.30 3.89
CA VAL A 141 -10.61 -13.56 3.11
C VAL A 141 -9.44 -13.87 4.04
N ALA A 142 -8.54 -14.73 3.59
CA ALA A 142 -7.39 -15.14 4.37
C ALA A 142 -6.17 -15.32 3.46
N ASN A 143 -4.99 -15.43 4.10
CA ASN A 143 -3.73 -15.83 3.46
C ASN A 143 -3.39 -14.98 2.22
N VAL A 144 -3.61 -13.66 2.33
CA VAL A 144 -3.06 -12.66 1.39
C VAL A 144 -1.54 -12.60 1.51
N HIS A 145 -1.04 -12.84 2.71
CA HIS A 145 0.36 -13.16 2.97
C HIS A 145 0.50 -14.68 3.02
N GLY A 146 1.33 -15.26 2.14
CA GLY A 146 1.41 -16.71 2.00
C GLY A 146 1.94 -17.42 3.25
N ASN A 147 2.82 -16.78 4.01
CA ASN A 147 3.37 -17.28 5.27
C ASN A 147 2.43 -17.14 6.48
N GLU A 148 1.19 -16.69 6.29
CA GLU A 148 0.15 -16.56 7.35
C GLU A 148 -0.98 -17.59 7.13
N PRO A 149 -0.72 -18.90 7.31
CA PRO A 149 -1.63 -19.95 6.86
C PRO A 149 -2.84 -20.20 7.76
N SER A 150 -2.78 -19.87 9.06
CA SER A 150 -3.78 -20.32 10.05
C SER A 150 -5.21 -19.86 9.75
N GLY A 151 -5.38 -18.66 9.18
CA GLY A 151 -6.69 -18.16 8.78
C GLY A 151 -7.35 -18.98 7.68
N ALA A 152 -6.59 -19.44 6.68
CA ALA A 152 -7.14 -20.28 5.62
C ALA A 152 -7.59 -21.65 6.16
N ASP A 153 -6.81 -22.21 7.09
CA ASP A 153 -7.10 -23.51 7.70
C ASP A 153 -8.32 -23.42 8.62
N ALA A 154 -8.42 -22.37 9.44
CA ALA A 154 -9.58 -22.12 10.30
C ALA A 154 -10.89 -22.00 9.50
N LEU A 155 -10.84 -21.43 8.27
CA LEU A 155 -12.00 -21.37 7.40
C LEU A 155 -12.50 -22.75 6.93
N MET A 156 -11.66 -23.79 6.96
CA MET A 156 -12.10 -25.16 6.64
C MET A 156 -13.01 -25.73 7.74
N GLN A 157 -12.76 -25.36 9.00
CA GLN A 157 -13.65 -25.68 10.11
C GLN A 157 -14.98 -24.92 9.98
N VAL A 158 -14.93 -23.61 9.74
CA VAL A 158 -16.14 -22.80 9.50
C VAL A 158 -16.96 -23.32 8.32
N LEU A 159 -16.30 -23.74 7.24
CA LEU A 159 -16.95 -24.36 6.08
C LEU A 159 -17.70 -25.64 6.48
N HIS A 160 -17.05 -26.53 7.22
CA HIS A 160 -17.64 -27.78 7.67
C HIS A 160 -18.87 -27.53 8.55
N ASP A 161 -18.73 -26.68 9.57
CA ASP A 161 -19.79 -26.47 10.57
C ASP A 161 -21.05 -25.89 9.94
N LEU A 162 -20.91 -24.99 8.97
CA LEU A 162 -22.04 -24.43 8.23
C LEU A 162 -22.60 -25.39 7.17
N ALA A 163 -21.76 -26.23 6.56
CA ALA A 163 -22.20 -27.20 5.55
C ALA A 163 -22.95 -28.38 6.17
N ALA A 164 -22.46 -28.89 7.30
CA ALA A 164 -22.94 -30.10 7.96
C ALA A 164 -23.94 -29.81 9.10
N GLY A 165 -23.81 -28.70 9.83
CA GLY A 165 -24.59 -28.44 11.05
C GLY A 165 -26.11 -28.40 10.82
N GLN A 166 -26.86 -29.06 11.70
CA GLN A 166 -28.32 -29.17 11.69
C GLN A 166 -28.98 -28.58 12.93
N ASP A 167 -28.19 -28.02 13.85
CA ASP A 167 -28.70 -27.31 15.01
C ASP A 167 -29.38 -25.99 14.61
N GLU A 168 -30.26 -25.51 15.47
CA GLU A 168 -31.09 -24.32 15.21
C GLU A 168 -30.24 -23.06 14.95
N GLN A 169 -29.11 -22.91 15.66
CA GLN A 169 -28.23 -21.76 15.53
C GLN A 169 -27.54 -21.74 14.16
N THR A 170 -27.05 -22.88 13.70
CA THR A 170 -26.46 -23.02 12.36
C THR A 170 -27.50 -22.74 11.26
N LEU A 171 -28.71 -23.30 11.38
CA LEU A 171 -29.77 -23.10 10.40
C LEU A 171 -30.25 -21.65 10.35
N GLU A 172 -30.40 -20.99 11.49
CA GLU A 172 -30.73 -19.55 11.56
C GLU A 172 -29.64 -18.71 10.90
N ARG A 173 -28.37 -18.98 11.22
CA ARG A 173 -27.21 -18.31 10.62
C ARG A 173 -27.21 -18.43 9.09
N LEU A 174 -27.46 -19.62 8.55
CA LEU A 174 -27.52 -19.86 7.11
C LEU A 174 -28.67 -19.11 6.41
N ASP A 175 -29.79 -18.89 7.11
CA ASP A 175 -30.93 -18.15 6.58
C ASP A 175 -30.71 -16.63 6.62
N GLU A 176 -30.00 -16.14 7.63
CA GLU A 176 -29.73 -14.72 7.81
C GLU A 176 -28.46 -14.22 7.09
N LEU A 177 -27.51 -15.10 6.80
CA LEU A 177 -26.23 -14.74 6.18
C LEU A 177 -26.05 -15.36 4.78
N VAL A 178 -25.34 -14.63 3.92
CA VAL A 178 -24.66 -15.18 2.74
C VAL A 178 -23.17 -14.97 2.95
N LEU A 179 -22.46 -16.04 3.28
CA LEU A 179 -21.03 -16.03 3.52
C LEU A 179 -20.27 -16.32 2.22
N VAL A 180 -19.31 -15.46 1.89
CA VAL A 180 -18.47 -15.57 0.70
C VAL A 180 -17.02 -15.60 1.14
N MET A 181 -16.38 -16.77 1.03
CA MET A 181 -15.00 -16.98 1.43
C MET A 181 -14.05 -16.98 0.23
N SER A 182 -12.84 -16.47 0.43
CA SER A 182 -11.66 -16.74 -0.40
C SER A 182 -10.52 -17.21 0.51
N PRO A 183 -10.41 -18.53 0.76
CA PRO A 183 -9.49 -19.06 1.77
C PRO A 183 -8.02 -18.77 1.49
N VAL A 184 -7.60 -18.85 0.22
CA VAL A 184 -6.22 -18.61 -0.20
C VAL A 184 -6.18 -17.52 -1.27
N GLN A 185 -5.76 -16.31 -0.88
CA GLN A 185 -5.58 -15.19 -1.81
C GLN A 185 -4.20 -15.22 -2.49
N ASN A 186 -3.17 -15.73 -1.82
CA ASN A 186 -1.81 -15.85 -2.32
C ASN A 186 -1.37 -17.31 -2.40
N PRO A 187 -1.89 -18.10 -3.36
CA PRO A 187 -1.53 -19.52 -3.48
C PRO A 187 -0.06 -19.71 -3.88
N ASP A 188 0.57 -18.71 -4.51
CA ASP A 188 1.97 -18.78 -4.92
C ASP A 188 2.92 -18.62 -3.75
N GLY A 189 2.60 -17.71 -2.81
CA GLY A 189 3.38 -17.54 -1.59
C GLY A 189 3.12 -18.63 -0.56
N ARG A 190 1.89 -19.19 -0.49
CA ARG A 190 1.48 -20.13 0.56
C ARG A 190 2.35 -21.38 0.64
N ASP A 191 2.44 -22.13 -0.46
CA ASP A 191 3.09 -23.45 -0.46
C ASP A 191 4.61 -23.36 -0.26
N VAL A 192 5.21 -22.18 -0.45
CA VAL A 192 6.64 -21.91 -0.19
C VAL A 192 6.85 -21.05 1.07
N PHE A 193 5.81 -20.85 1.89
CA PHE A 193 5.84 -20.09 3.13
C PHE A 193 6.43 -18.67 2.96
N SER A 194 6.00 -17.98 1.91
CA SER A 194 6.46 -16.64 1.54
C SER A 194 5.33 -15.62 1.71
N ARG A 195 5.59 -14.51 2.40
CA ARG A 195 4.64 -13.38 2.54
C ARG A 195 4.20 -12.84 1.18
N PRO A 196 5.10 -12.42 0.27
CA PRO A 196 4.72 -11.86 -1.02
C PRO A 196 4.21 -12.93 -2.00
N ASN A 197 3.65 -12.50 -3.13
CA ASN A 197 3.36 -13.41 -4.26
C ASN A 197 4.66 -13.80 -5.01
N ALA A 198 4.55 -14.58 -6.09
CA ALA A 198 5.70 -15.02 -6.89
C ALA A 198 6.52 -13.88 -7.53
N MET A 199 6.01 -12.64 -7.58
CA MET A 199 6.75 -11.47 -8.04
C MET A 199 7.56 -10.79 -6.91
N GLY A 200 7.38 -11.20 -5.66
CA GLY A 200 7.90 -10.45 -4.51
C GLY A 200 7.00 -9.29 -4.08
N PHE A 201 5.75 -9.22 -4.57
CA PHE A 201 4.82 -8.14 -4.28
C PHE A 201 4.05 -8.37 -2.97
N ASP A 202 3.95 -7.35 -2.11
CA ASP A 202 3.05 -7.37 -0.95
C ASP A 202 1.62 -7.09 -1.40
N LEU A 203 0.82 -8.15 -1.44
CA LEU A 203 -0.56 -8.10 -1.90
C LEU A 203 -1.49 -7.28 -0.99
N ASN A 204 -1.15 -7.05 0.28
CA ASN A 204 -1.96 -6.23 1.19
C ASN A 204 -1.60 -4.73 1.11
N ARG A 205 -1.07 -4.31 -0.04
CA ARG A 205 -0.79 -2.91 -0.42
C ARG A 205 -1.29 -2.57 -1.82
N ASP A 206 -1.80 -3.56 -2.54
CA ASP A 206 -2.22 -3.45 -3.95
C ASP A 206 -3.73 -3.22 -4.14
N TRP A 207 -4.51 -3.17 -3.06
CA TRP A 207 -5.98 -3.22 -3.13
C TRP A 207 -6.58 -2.21 -4.12
N PHE A 208 -6.27 -0.92 -4.01
CA PHE A 208 -6.83 0.09 -4.93
C PHE A 208 -6.13 0.15 -6.29
N ALA A 209 -4.86 -0.22 -6.33
CA ALA A 209 -4.04 -0.06 -7.52
C ALA A 209 -4.26 -1.19 -8.53
N MET A 210 -4.64 -2.38 -8.03
CA MET A 210 -5.00 -3.59 -8.78
C MET A 210 -3.94 -3.97 -9.82
N THR A 211 -2.69 -3.98 -9.40
CA THR A 211 -1.55 -4.22 -10.30
C THR A 211 -1.16 -5.69 -10.41
N GLN A 212 -1.48 -6.49 -9.38
CA GLN A 212 -1.19 -7.92 -9.33
C GLN A 212 -2.39 -8.76 -9.77
N PRO A 213 -2.20 -9.91 -10.44
CA PRO A 213 -3.30 -10.76 -10.90
C PRO A 213 -4.16 -11.34 -9.76
N GLU A 214 -3.61 -11.44 -8.54
CA GLU A 214 -4.31 -11.88 -7.33
C GLU A 214 -5.27 -10.82 -6.76
N THR A 215 -5.17 -9.55 -7.18
CA THR A 215 -5.96 -8.45 -6.61
C THR A 215 -7.34 -8.30 -7.24
N PRO A 216 -7.54 -8.24 -8.57
CA PRO A 216 -8.87 -8.14 -9.16
C PRO A 216 -9.90 -9.16 -8.67
N PRO A 217 -9.55 -10.45 -8.45
CA PRO A 217 -10.50 -11.44 -7.94
C PRO A 217 -11.06 -11.11 -6.56
N ARG A 218 -10.27 -10.48 -5.67
CA ARG A 218 -10.72 -10.09 -4.33
C ARG A 218 -11.66 -8.87 -4.38
N ILE A 219 -11.32 -7.88 -5.21
CA ILE A 219 -12.18 -6.71 -5.44
C ILE A 219 -13.51 -7.14 -6.06
N GLU A 220 -13.48 -8.14 -6.95
CA GLU A 220 -14.68 -8.71 -7.56
C GLU A 220 -15.63 -9.33 -6.52
N LEU A 221 -15.15 -9.88 -5.40
CA LEU A 221 -16.03 -10.36 -4.31
C LEU A 221 -16.90 -9.21 -3.78
N PHE A 222 -16.30 -8.06 -3.45
CA PHE A 222 -17.03 -6.89 -2.96
C PHE A 222 -17.84 -6.16 -4.05
N ARG A 223 -17.48 -6.31 -5.32
CA ARG A 223 -18.30 -5.81 -6.44
C ARG A 223 -19.53 -6.70 -6.69
N ARG A 224 -19.39 -8.01 -6.49
CA ARG A 224 -20.45 -9.00 -6.74
C ARG A 224 -21.45 -9.13 -5.61
N TYR A 225 -20.99 -8.95 -4.38
CA TYR A 225 -21.79 -9.14 -3.18
C TYR A 225 -21.88 -7.81 -2.43
N PRO A 226 -23.10 -7.37 -2.03
CA PRO A 226 -23.30 -6.14 -1.29
C PRO A 226 -22.90 -6.33 0.19
N ALA A 227 -21.61 -6.58 0.40
CA ALA A 227 -21.05 -7.00 1.68
C ALA A 227 -21.22 -5.91 2.74
N VAL A 228 -21.75 -6.30 3.90
CA VAL A 228 -21.86 -5.44 5.08
C VAL A 228 -20.66 -5.59 6.01
N ALA A 229 -19.86 -6.64 5.84
CA ALA A 229 -18.62 -6.91 6.55
C ALA A 229 -17.61 -7.60 5.61
N GLY A 230 -16.34 -7.27 5.80
CA GLY A 230 -15.16 -7.91 5.21
C GLY A 230 -14.20 -8.29 6.34
N LEU A 231 -14.07 -9.59 6.63
CA LEU A 231 -13.12 -10.10 7.62
C LEU A 231 -11.82 -10.48 6.90
N ASP A 232 -10.69 -9.96 7.38
CA ASP A 232 -9.35 -10.16 6.80
C ASP A 232 -8.47 -10.87 7.84
N LEU A 233 -8.18 -12.15 7.59
CA LEU A 233 -7.52 -13.03 8.56
C LEU A 233 -6.01 -13.10 8.30
N HIS A 234 -5.23 -12.73 9.31
CA HIS A 234 -3.79 -12.50 9.26
C HIS A 234 -3.03 -13.09 10.48
N GLU A 235 -1.70 -13.10 10.38
CA GLU A 235 -0.78 -13.34 11.51
C GLU A 235 0.26 -12.20 11.64
N GLN A 236 0.72 -11.93 12.87
CA GLN A 236 1.62 -10.80 13.19
C GLN A 236 2.81 -11.16 14.09
N PHE A 237 3.89 -10.39 14.00
CA PHE A 237 5.06 -10.49 14.90
C PHE A 237 5.07 -9.43 16.02
N LEU A 238 4.23 -8.40 15.92
CA LEU A 238 4.50 -7.10 16.53
C LEU A 238 4.07 -6.94 18.00
N GLN A 239 3.45 -7.98 18.58
CA GLN A 239 2.78 -7.86 19.89
C GLN A 239 3.10 -9.00 20.87
N GLY A 240 4.07 -9.86 20.55
CA GLY A 240 4.55 -10.92 21.44
C GLY A 240 3.72 -12.21 21.42
N PRO A 241 4.07 -13.21 22.25
CA PRO A 241 3.71 -14.62 22.07
C PRO A 241 2.25 -14.99 22.29
N ASP A 242 1.45 -14.06 22.81
CA ASP A 242 0.06 -14.30 23.17
C ASP A 242 -0.91 -13.28 22.57
N ALA A 243 -0.42 -12.33 21.77
CA ALA A 243 -1.27 -11.28 21.25
C ALA A 243 -2.18 -11.75 20.11
N TYR A 244 -3.46 -11.39 20.22
CA TYR A 244 -4.41 -11.41 19.11
C TYR A 244 -5.01 -10.01 18.97
N PHE A 245 -4.86 -9.38 17.81
CA PHE A 245 -5.47 -8.08 17.55
C PHE A 245 -6.75 -8.23 16.72
N PHE A 246 -7.76 -7.45 17.09
CA PHE A 246 -8.91 -7.12 16.25
C PHE A 246 -9.38 -5.69 16.58
N PRO A 247 -10.15 -5.04 15.68
CA PRO A 247 -10.66 -3.70 15.91
C PRO A 247 -11.29 -3.54 17.30
N PRO A 248 -11.30 -2.34 17.89
CA PRO A 248 -11.04 -1.05 17.23
C PRO A 248 -9.59 -0.83 16.74
N ASN A 249 -9.45 -0.30 15.52
CA ASN A 249 -8.18 0.12 14.93
C ASN A 249 -7.62 1.35 15.66
N ALA A 250 -6.30 1.57 15.56
CA ALA A 250 -5.71 2.83 16.01
C ALA A 250 -6.12 4.00 15.10
N ASP A 251 -5.94 5.20 15.64
CA ASP A 251 -5.91 6.41 14.82
C ASP A 251 -4.60 6.50 14.02
N PRO A 252 -4.62 7.12 12.84
CA PRO A 252 -5.74 7.87 12.28
C PRO A 252 -6.72 7.04 11.47
N VAL A 253 -7.98 7.46 11.47
CA VAL A 253 -8.98 6.98 10.51
C VAL A 253 -9.32 8.07 9.51
N HIS A 254 -9.30 7.71 8.23
CA HIS A 254 -9.58 8.68 7.18
C HIS A 254 -10.99 9.26 7.31
N ARG A 255 -11.14 10.57 7.09
CA ARG A 255 -12.40 11.31 7.38
C ARG A 255 -13.61 10.84 6.59
N GLU A 256 -13.36 10.38 5.36
CA GLU A 256 -14.38 9.85 4.46
C GLU A 256 -14.67 8.36 4.68
N SER A 257 -13.95 7.68 5.58
CA SER A 257 -14.24 6.29 5.96
C SER A 257 -15.70 6.13 6.41
N SER A 258 -16.24 4.93 6.23
CA SER A 258 -17.64 4.65 6.50
C SER A 258 -17.95 4.72 8.00
N ARG A 259 -18.70 5.77 8.36
CA ARG A 259 -19.74 5.83 9.42
C ARG A 259 -20.20 4.48 9.92
N THR A 260 -20.77 3.75 8.98
CA THR A 260 -21.51 2.52 9.25
C THR A 260 -20.58 1.33 9.39
N GLY A 261 -19.54 1.25 8.56
CA GLY A 261 -18.54 0.19 8.62
C GLY A 261 -17.77 0.21 9.94
N LEU A 262 -17.35 1.39 10.39
CA LEU A 262 -16.68 1.56 11.68
C LEU A 262 -17.56 1.16 12.85
N TRP A 263 -18.83 1.61 12.86
CA TRP A 263 -19.80 1.19 13.87
C TRP A 263 -20.02 -0.33 13.85
N ALA A 264 -20.10 -0.94 12.67
CA ALA A 264 -20.30 -2.37 12.57
C ALA A 264 -19.07 -3.14 13.09
N ALA A 265 -17.84 -2.71 12.77
CA ALA A 265 -16.63 -3.30 13.33
C ALA A 265 -16.59 -3.12 14.86
N ASN A 266 -16.51 -1.87 15.33
CA ASN A 266 -16.18 -1.55 16.72
C ASN A 266 -17.31 -1.81 17.72
N ASP A 267 -18.57 -1.59 17.33
CA ASP A 267 -19.72 -1.65 18.25
C ASP A 267 -20.60 -2.89 18.07
N VAL A 268 -20.26 -3.80 17.13
CA VAL A 268 -21.04 -5.03 16.89
C VAL A 268 -20.14 -6.26 16.84
N LEU A 269 -19.11 -6.25 16.00
CA LEU A 269 -18.25 -7.43 15.85
C LEU A 269 -17.24 -7.54 16.99
N SER A 270 -16.51 -6.45 17.29
CA SER A 270 -15.48 -6.44 18.32
C SER A 270 -15.98 -6.89 19.71
N PRO A 271 -17.14 -6.42 20.21
CA PRO A 271 -17.61 -6.85 21.54
C PRO A 271 -17.93 -8.34 21.61
N ALA A 272 -18.42 -8.94 20.52
CA ALA A 272 -18.72 -10.36 20.48
C ALA A 272 -17.45 -11.23 20.42
N VAL A 273 -16.44 -10.78 19.67
CA VAL A 273 -15.12 -11.44 19.66
C VAL A 273 -14.46 -11.31 21.03
N ALA A 274 -14.48 -10.13 21.65
CA ALA A 274 -13.96 -9.91 23.00
C ALA A 274 -14.65 -10.81 24.03
N GLU A 275 -15.98 -10.91 24.02
CA GLU A 275 -16.73 -11.80 24.91
C GLU A 275 -16.33 -13.27 24.73
N ARG A 276 -16.12 -13.71 23.48
CA ARG A 276 -15.63 -15.07 23.20
C ARG A 276 -14.22 -15.29 23.74
N PHE A 277 -13.31 -14.35 23.52
CA PHE A 277 -11.93 -14.43 23.97
C PHE A 277 -11.83 -14.40 25.51
N ASP A 278 -12.61 -13.55 26.17
CA ASP A 278 -12.70 -13.48 27.64
C ASP A 278 -13.20 -14.81 28.22
N ALA A 279 -14.18 -15.45 27.58
CA ALA A 279 -14.71 -16.75 28.01
C ALA A 279 -13.70 -17.90 27.85
N GLU A 280 -12.84 -17.83 26.84
CA GLU A 280 -11.81 -18.83 26.55
C GLU A 280 -10.46 -18.53 27.22
N GLY A 281 -10.32 -17.36 27.84
CA GLY A 281 -9.07 -16.91 28.46
C GLY A 281 -7.99 -16.54 27.44
N TYR A 282 -8.37 -16.18 26.21
CA TYR A 282 -7.45 -15.75 25.17
C TYR A 282 -7.13 -14.25 25.33
N PRO A 283 -5.86 -13.87 25.48
CA PRO A 283 -5.47 -12.47 25.49
C PRO A 283 -5.64 -11.83 24.11
N TYR A 284 -6.05 -10.56 24.10
CA TYR A 284 -6.22 -9.76 22.90
C TYR A 284 -5.85 -8.30 23.14
N SER A 285 -5.71 -7.54 22.04
CA SER A 285 -5.42 -6.12 22.05
C SER A 285 -6.33 -5.35 21.09
N HIS A 286 -6.51 -4.07 21.41
CA HIS A 286 -7.16 -3.06 20.58
C HIS A 286 -6.21 -1.90 20.37
N TYR A 287 -6.49 -1.03 19.38
CA TYR A 287 -5.70 0.17 19.12
C TYR A 287 -4.19 -0.13 18.97
N GLY A 288 -3.86 -1.31 18.43
CA GLY A 288 -2.49 -1.63 18.02
C GLY A 288 -2.02 -0.69 16.92
N ILE A 289 -0.83 -0.90 16.36
CA ILE A 289 -0.26 0.00 15.34
C ILE A 289 -1.07 0.09 14.02
N TYR A 290 -2.14 -0.69 13.86
CA TYR A 290 -2.93 -0.80 12.63
C TYR A 290 -3.97 0.31 12.52
N ASP A 291 -3.69 1.31 11.68
CA ASP A 291 -4.59 2.40 11.35
C ASP A 291 -5.58 2.06 10.21
N LEU A 292 -6.63 2.87 10.05
CA LEU A 292 -7.60 2.76 8.95
C LEU A 292 -7.56 4.02 8.05
N PHE A 293 -6.37 4.53 7.79
CA PHE A 293 -6.15 5.75 7.04
C PHE A 293 -5.97 5.49 5.53
N ALA A 294 -4.97 4.70 5.16
CA ALA A 294 -4.60 4.49 3.77
C ALA A 294 -5.57 3.53 3.05
N PRO A 295 -5.96 3.80 1.78
CA PRO A 295 -6.87 2.97 1.00
C PRO A 295 -6.19 1.75 0.35
N ILE A 296 -5.29 1.08 1.07
CA ILE A 296 -4.40 0.08 0.49
C ILE A 296 -4.47 -1.29 1.17
N TYR A 297 -5.23 -1.40 2.28
CA TYR A 297 -5.31 -2.60 3.12
C TYR A 297 -6.66 -3.31 2.96
N GLY A 298 -6.69 -4.58 3.39
CA GLY A 298 -7.87 -5.42 3.34
C GLY A 298 -8.95 -5.15 4.39
N ASP A 299 -8.69 -4.30 5.39
CA ASP A 299 -9.72 -3.71 6.24
C ASP A 299 -10.15 -2.32 5.74
N SER A 300 -9.20 -1.49 5.33
CA SER A 300 -9.46 -0.11 4.93
C SER A 300 -10.28 -0.03 3.64
N VAL A 301 -9.99 -0.81 2.61
CA VAL A 301 -10.71 -0.75 1.32
C VAL A 301 -12.16 -1.27 1.43
N PRO A 302 -12.46 -2.41 2.09
CA PRO A 302 -13.84 -2.80 2.38
C PRO A 302 -14.64 -1.71 3.12
N ASN A 303 -14.03 -1.01 4.06
CA ASN A 303 -14.67 0.10 4.75
C ASN A 303 -14.88 1.33 3.83
N GLN A 304 -13.81 1.79 3.21
CA GLN A 304 -13.76 3.07 2.51
C GLN A 304 -14.47 3.04 1.15
N ALA A 305 -14.37 1.93 0.41
CA ALA A 305 -14.96 1.79 -0.92
C ALA A 305 -16.33 1.10 -0.90
N PHE A 306 -16.52 0.11 -0.01
CA PHE A 306 -17.71 -0.74 0.01
C PHE A 306 -18.62 -0.49 1.23
N GLY A 307 -18.21 0.39 2.15
CA GLY A 307 -19.00 0.76 3.31
C GLY A 307 -19.23 -0.39 4.31
N ALA A 308 -18.45 -1.45 4.20
CA ALA A 308 -18.51 -2.65 5.03
C ALA A 308 -17.76 -2.45 6.36
N ALA A 309 -18.01 -3.31 7.35
CA ALA A 309 -17.08 -3.49 8.47
C ALA A 309 -15.78 -4.07 7.92
N GLY A 310 -14.76 -3.24 7.72
CA GLY A 310 -13.40 -3.73 7.54
C GLY A 310 -12.90 -4.24 8.88
N PHE A 311 -12.62 -5.54 8.98
CA PHE A 311 -12.33 -6.19 10.25
C PHE A 311 -11.06 -7.04 10.13
N LEU A 312 -9.93 -6.44 10.48
CA LEU A 312 -8.63 -7.09 10.53
C LEU A 312 -8.54 -8.02 11.75
N MET A 313 -7.99 -9.20 11.58
CA MET A 313 -7.72 -10.15 12.66
C MET A 313 -6.28 -10.64 12.58
N GLU A 314 -5.51 -10.48 13.64
CA GLU A 314 -4.05 -10.65 13.64
C GLU A 314 -3.58 -11.51 14.81
N VAL A 315 -3.32 -12.80 14.57
CA VAL A 315 -2.81 -13.72 15.60
C VAL A 315 -1.29 -13.76 15.62
N SER A 316 -0.65 -13.87 16.79
CA SER A 316 0.81 -13.87 16.85
C SER A 316 1.46 -15.10 16.20
N PHE A 317 2.53 -14.89 15.41
CA PHE A 317 3.34 -15.95 14.81
C PHE A 317 3.98 -16.88 15.84
N GLU A 318 4.25 -16.35 17.02
CA GLU A 318 4.91 -17.05 18.13
C GLU A 318 3.99 -18.09 18.83
N ASN A 319 2.67 -18.02 18.59
CA ASN A 319 1.75 -19.03 19.11
C ASN A 319 1.99 -20.40 18.43
N LEU A 320 1.80 -21.48 19.20
CA LEU A 320 1.70 -22.83 18.64
C LEU A 320 0.65 -22.87 17.52
N TYR A 321 0.94 -23.60 16.45
CA TYR A 321 0.09 -23.63 15.25
C TYR A 321 -1.39 -23.95 15.55
N SER A 322 -1.63 -24.98 16.37
CA SER A 322 -2.97 -25.35 16.80
C SER A 322 -3.67 -24.22 17.58
N SER A 323 -2.94 -23.51 18.43
CA SER A 323 -3.49 -22.35 19.16
C SER A 323 -3.84 -21.19 18.22
N LYS A 324 -3.05 -20.97 17.15
CA LYS A 324 -3.38 -19.96 16.13
C LYS A 324 -4.69 -20.31 15.45
N PHE A 325 -4.81 -21.55 15.00
CA PHE A 325 -6.02 -22.09 14.40
C PHE A 325 -7.24 -21.91 15.31
N ASP A 326 -7.17 -22.32 16.58
CA ASP A 326 -8.29 -22.25 17.52
C ASP A 326 -8.76 -20.81 17.74
N ARG A 327 -7.82 -19.87 17.96
CA ARG A 327 -8.12 -18.46 18.18
C ARG A 327 -8.74 -17.80 16.96
N VAL A 328 -8.22 -18.09 15.76
CA VAL A 328 -8.77 -17.54 14.51
C VAL A 328 -10.16 -18.09 14.21
N TYR A 329 -10.38 -19.39 14.46
CA TYR A 329 -11.71 -20.00 14.37
C TYR A 329 -12.69 -19.34 15.34
N ALA A 330 -12.34 -19.24 16.63
CA ALA A 330 -13.18 -18.64 17.66
C ALA A 330 -13.57 -17.20 17.34
N ALA A 331 -12.62 -16.37 16.89
CA ALA A 331 -12.88 -15.00 16.46
C ALA A 331 -13.84 -14.93 15.27
N THR A 332 -13.61 -15.77 14.27
CA THR A 332 -14.42 -15.82 13.05
C THR A 332 -15.86 -16.26 13.36
N ASP A 333 -16.03 -17.32 14.16
CA ASP A 333 -17.34 -17.80 14.57
C ASP A 333 -18.12 -16.75 15.39
N ALA A 334 -17.47 -16.11 16.36
CA ALA A 334 -18.07 -15.06 17.17
C ALA A 334 -18.54 -13.86 16.32
N ALA A 335 -17.71 -13.44 15.35
CA ALA A 335 -18.09 -12.39 14.42
C ALA A 335 -19.31 -12.79 13.56
N LEU A 336 -19.37 -14.02 13.05
CA LEU A 336 -20.50 -14.54 12.29
C LEU A 336 -21.78 -14.65 13.15
N ALA A 337 -21.66 -15.05 14.41
CA ALA A 337 -22.76 -15.05 15.37
C ALA A 337 -23.32 -13.63 15.57
N ALA A 338 -22.45 -12.64 15.82
CA ALA A 338 -22.86 -11.25 15.97
C ALA A 338 -23.57 -10.70 14.73
N MET A 339 -23.07 -11.04 13.53
CA MET A 339 -23.71 -10.64 12.28
C MET A 339 -25.09 -11.25 12.09
N THR A 340 -25.29 -12.49 12.52
CA THR A 340 -26.59 -13.18 12.51
C THR A 340 -27.58 -12.44 13.40
N THR A 341 -27.22 -12.24 14.68
CA THR A 341 -28.04 -11.56 15.68
C THR A 341 -28.41 -10.13 15.28
N HIS A 342 -27.47 -9.40 14.65
CA HIS A 342 -27.65 -8.00 14.31
C HIS A 342 -27.98 -7.73 12.84
N ARG A 343 -28.29 -8.77 12.05
CA ARG A 343 -28.48 -8.71 10.59
C ARG A 343 -29.32 -7.53 10.13
N ARG A 344 -30.51 -7.35 10.72
CA ARG A 344 -31.46 -6.29 10.31
C ARG A 344 -30.85 -4.90 10.49
N ARG A 345 -30.13 -4.67 11.59
CA ARG A 345 -29.53 -3.36 11.92
C ARG A 345 -28.34 -3.08 11.01
N LEU A 346 -27.47 -4.08 10.80
CA LEU A 346 -26.30 -4.01 9.91
C LEU A 346 -26.72 -3.64 8.47
N VAL A 347 -27.58 -4.45 7.85
CA VAL A 347 -28.02 -4.25 6.46
C VAL A 347 -28.79 -2.94 6.30
N THR A 348 -29.62 -2.56 7.28
CA THR A 348 -30.37 -1.29 7.21
C THR A 348 -29.47 -0.07 7.29
N ARG A 349 -28.47 -0.06 8.19
CA ARG A 349 -27.52 1.07 8.28
C ARG A 349 -26.67 1.12 7.01
N TRP A 350 -26.16 -0.02 6.55
CA TRP A 350 -25.36 -0.10 5.33
C TRP A 350 -26.13 0.45 4.12
N ALA A 351 -27.40 0.07 3.96
CA ALA A 351 -28.24 0.56 2.88
C ALA A 351 -28.49 2.09 2.92
N ARG A 352 -28.57 2.68 4.12
CA ARG A 352 -28.88 4.11 4.30
C ARG A 352 -27.70 5.02 4.01
N GLN A 353 -26.48 4.51 4.01
CA GLN A 353 -25.28 5.34 3.83
C GLN A 353 -25.16 5.89 2.40
N TRP A 354 -25.56 5.11 1.40
CA TRP A 354 -25.44 5.46 -0.02
C TRP A 354 -26.28 6.68 -0.42
N PRO A 355 -27.59 6.76 -0.12
CA PRO A 355 -28.37 7.98 -0.37
C PRO A 355 -27.93 9.16 0.50
N THR A 356 -27.34 8.91 1.68
CA THR A 356 -26.72 9.97 2.49
C THR A 356 -25.50 10.56 1.79
N ALA A 357 -24.61 9.71 1.25
CA ALA A 357 -23.42 10.14 0.50
C ALA A 357 -23.79 10.97 -0.74
N VAL A 358 -24.82 10.57 -1.49
CA VAL A 358 -25.36 11.35 -2.63
C VAL A 358 -25.82 12.74 -2.17
N ALA A 359 -26.55 12.81 -1.05
CA ALA A 359 -27.07 14.06 -0.53
C ALA A 359 -25.95 15.00 -0.01
N GLU A 360 -24.95 14.44 0.67
CA GLU A 360 -23.73 15.16 1.08
C GLU A 360 -23.01 15.72 -0.16
N GLY A 361 -22.80 14.89 -1.19
CA GLY A 361 -22.13 15.29 -2.41
C GLY A 361 -22.83 16.39 -3.19
N ARG A 362 -24.17 16.38 -3.25
CA ARG A 362 -24.97 17.48 -3.83
C ARG A 362 -24.79 18.80 -3.08
N ARG A 363 -24.53 18.76 -1.78
CA ARG A 363 -24.24 19.94 -0.96
C ARG A 363 -22.75 20.29 -0.91
N GLY A 364 -21.90 19.52 -1.59
CA GLY A 364 -20.46 19.63 -1.54
C GLY A 364 -19.87 19.40 -0.14
N GLU A 365 -20.50 18.57 0.69
CA GLU A 365 -20.11 18.36 2.09
C GLU A 365 -19.00 17.32 2.23
N LEU A 366 -17.97 17.69 2.97
CA LEU A 366 -16.93 16.80 3.45
C LEU A 366 -17.21 16.41 4.90
N ARG A 367 -16.75 15.23 5.30
CA ARG A 367 -16.86 14.77 6.69
C ARG A 367 -15.70 15.30 7.54
N GLY A 368 -15.94 15.45 8.84
CA GLY A 368 -14.90 15.74 9.83
C GLY A 368 -14.04 14.53 10.12
N ASN A 369 -12.89 14.76 10.74
CA ASN A 369 -12.06 13.70 11.27
C ASN A 369 -12.75 13.10 12.50
N LEU A 370 -12.39 11.87 12.85
CA LEU A 370 -12.77 11.28 14.13
C LEU A 370 -11.53 10.66 14.75
N VAL A 371 -11.55 10.63 16.06
CA VAL A 371 -10.57 9.98 16.93
C VAL A 371 -11.29 8.77 17.51
N GLN A 372 -10.74 7.58 17.30
CA GLN A 372 -11.30 6.33 17.81
C GLN A 372 -10.61 5.86 19.07
N ASP A 373 -9.30 6.08 19.17
CA ASP A 373 -8.53 5.71 20.34
C ASP A 373 -8.84 6.68 21.48
N PRO A 374 -9.48 6.22 22.57
CA PRO A 374 -9.81 7.08 23.70
C PRO A 374 -8.55 7.57 24.44
N THR A 375 -7.38 6.99 24.16
CA THR A 375 -6.09 7.36 24.75
C THR A 375 -5.26 8.29 23.86
N ALA A 376 -5.67 8.51 22.60
CA ALA A 376 -4.93 9.38 21.69
C ALA A 376 -5.02 10.84 22.15
N GLU A 377 -3.87 11.53 22.17
CA GLU A 377 -3.77 12.98 22.35
C GLU A 377 -4.17 13.73 21.07
N ALA A 378 -5.32 13.39 20.50
CA ALA A 378 -5.81 13.93 19.24
C ALA A 378 -7.19 14.58 19.44
N GLU A 379 -7.40 15.76 18.85
CA GLU A 379 -8.72 16.40 18.84
C GLU A 379 -9.50 16.00 17.58
N ALA A 380 -10.77 15.62 17.76
CA ALA A 380 -11.68 15.44 16.64
C ALA A 380 -11.90 16.79 15.92
N LEU A 381 -11.26 16.95 14.76
CA LEU A 381 -11.36 18.19 13.99
C LEU A 381 -12.73 18.29 13.28
N PRO A 382 -13.37 19.49 13.30
CA PRO A 382 -14.63 19.69 12.61
C PRO A 382 -14.51 19.47 11.11
N ALA A 383 -15.64 19.20 10.45
CA ALA A 383 -15.71 19.11 9.00
C ALA A 383 -15.13 20.38 8.35
N PRO A 384 -14.33 20.26 7.27
CA PRO A 384 -13.83 21.42 6.55
C PRO A 384 -14.98 22.31 6.09
N SER A 385 -14.84 23.63 6.26
CA SER A 385 -15.81 24.60 5.75
C SER A 385 -15.81 24.69 4.21
N THR A 386 -14.75 24.18 3.57
CA THR A 386 -14.61 24.14 2.12
C THR A 386 -15.58 23.14 1.52
N ARG A 387 -16.45 23.63 0.62
CA ARG A 387 -17.37 22.80 -0.15
C ARG A 387 -16.69 22.25 -1.41
N ILE A 388 -16.83 20.95 -1.65
CA ILE A 388 -16.31 20.25 -2.85
C ILE A 388 -17.44 19.46 -3.51
N PHE A 389 -17.87 19.90 -4.69
CA PHE A 389 -18.98 19.31 -5.44
C PHE A 389 -18.54 18.22 -6.42
N GLY A 390 -17.23 18.07 -6.63
CA GLY A 390 -16.65 17.09 -7.55
C GLY A 390 -15.24 17.47 -7.97
N TYR A 391 -14.75 16.80 -9.00
CA TYR A 391 -13.44 17.02 -9.61
C TYR A 391 -13.58 17.20 -11.12
N ALA A 392 -12.71 18.03 -11.69
CA ALA A 392 -12.64 18.24 -13.12
C ALA A 392 -11.20 18.14 -13.62
N LEU A 393 -10.98 17.31 -14.64
CA LEU A 393 -9.65 17.01 -15.20
C LEU A 393 -9.61 17.32 -16.70
N ARG A 394 -8.46 17.79 -17.17
CA ARG A 394 -8.14 17.82 -18.59
C ARG A 394 -7.75 16.43 -19.05
N THR A 395 -8.06 16.12 -20.31
CA THR A 395 -7.77 14.83 -20.95
C THR A 395 -6.74 14.95 -22.08
N ASP A 396 -6.24 16.16 -22.34
CA ASP A 396 -5.28 16.47 -23.42
C ASP A 396 -3.82 16.56 -22.93
N ARG A 397 -3.55 16.15 -21.68
CA ARG A 397 -2.25 16.08 -21.01
C ARG A 397 -2.23 14.88 -20.09
N ARG A 398 -1.09 14.17 -19.99
CA ARG A 398 -0.95 12.97 -19.14
C ARG A 398 -2.10 11.98 -19.36
N SER A 399 -2.51 11.85 -20.62
CA SER A 399 -3.78 11.19 -20.99
C SER A 399 -3.76 9.71 -20.66
N GLY A 400 -2.56 9.10 -20.62
CA GLY A 400 -2.37 7.73 -20.16
C GLY A 400 -2.70 7.56 -18.68
N GLU A 401 -2.18 8.41 -17.78
CA GLU A 401 -2.54 8.36 -16.34
C GLU A 401 -4.00 8.74 -16.11
N VAL A 402 -4.56 9.67 -16.89
CA VAL A 402 -6.01 9.93 -16.85
C VAL A 402 -6.80 8.67 -17.23
N GLY A 403 -6.35 7.92 -18.24
CA GLY A 403 -6.92 6.63 -18.60
C GLY A 403 -6.83 5.60 -17.48
N LEU A 404 -5.66 5.46 -16.86
CA LEU A 404 -5.43 4.56 -15.72
C LEU A 404 -6.32 4.92 -14.51
N LEU A 405 -6.37 6.20 -14.14
CA LEU A 405 -7.26 6.68 -13.08
C LEU A 405 -8.72 6.35 -13.39
N VAL A 406 -9.17 6.63 -14.62
CA VAL A 406 -10.56 6.33 -15.03
C VAL A 406 -10.85 4.84 -14.93
N GLN A 407 -9.92 3.98 -15.33
CA GLN A 407 -10.07 2.53 -15.18
C GLN A 407 -10.23 2.15 -13.70
N ARG A 408 -9.30 2.57 -12.83
CA ARG A 408 -9.37 2.33 -11.38
C ARG A 408 -10.68 2.83 -10.76
N LEU A 409 -11.15 4.02 -11.13
CA LEU A 409 -12.41 4.58 -10.64
C LEU A 409 -13.63 3.75 -11.09
N LEU A 410 -13.68 3.35 -12.36
CA LEU A 410 -14.75 2.48 -12.89
C LEU A 410 -14.75 1.09 -12.24
N ASP A 411 -13.57 0.57 -11.92
CA ASP A 411 -13.36 -0.69 -11.21
C ASP A 411 -13.78 -0.64 -9.72
N TYR A 412 -14.16 0.53 -9.22
CA TYR A 412 -14.89 0.66 -7.94
C TYR A 412 -16.33 1.16 -8.10
N GLY A 413 -16.82 1.33 -9.33
CA GLY A 413 -18.19 1.78 -9.59
C GLY A 413 -18.40 3.29 -9.55
N VAL A 414 -17.31 4.07 -9.55
CA VAL A 414 -17.39 5.53 -9.62
C VAL A 414 -17.99 5.95 -10.95
N GLN A 415 -18.88 6.92 -10.89
CA GLN A 415 -19.55 7.50 -12.02
C GLN A 415 -18.69 8.60 -12.64
N VAL A 416 -18.28 8.38 -13.89
CA VAL A 416 -17.36 9.26 -14.64
C VAL A 416 -18.06 9.86 -15.86
N HIS A 417 -17.86 11.15 -16.10
CA HIS A 417 -18.44 11.86 -17.24
C HIS A 417 -17.39 12.69 -18.00
N THR A 418 -17.71 13.08 -19.23
CA THR A 418 -16.93 14.03 -20.04
C THR A 418 -17.81 15.19 -20.50
N THR A 419 -17.22 16.37 -20.67
CA THR A 419 -17.92 17.53 -21.23
C THR A 419 -18.11 17.38 -22.74
N ARG A 420 -19.31 17.67 -23.26
CA ARG A 420 -19.59 17.69 -24.71
C ARG A 420 -19.12 18.97 -25.41
N ARG A 421 -18.94 20.06 -24.64
CA ARG A 421 -18.51 21.38 -25.11
C ARG A 421 -17.60 22.02 -24.05
N PRO A 422 -16.83 23.08 -24.38
CA PRO A 422 -16.05 23.78 -23.37
C PRO A 422 -16.95 24.31 -22.24
N VAL A 423 -16.47 24.20 -21.01
CA VAL A 423 -17.13 24.70 -19.80
C VAL A 423 -16.17 25.55 -18.98
N ARG A 424 -16.69 26.28 -17.99
CA ARG A 424 -15.88 27.08 -17.08
C ARG A 424 -16.15 26.64 -15.65
N ALA A 425 -15.12 26.12 -14.98
CA ALA A 425 -15.16 25.90 -13.54
C ALA A 425 -14.83 27.23 -12.85
N ARG A 426 -15.83 27.91 -12.30
CA ARG A 426 -15.65 29.23 -11.64
C ARG A 426 -14.77 29.14 -10.40
N ARG A 427 -14.88 28.03 -9.68
CA ARG A 427 -14.09 27.70 -8.50
C ARG A 427 -13.42 26.35 -8.68
N LEU A 428 -12.26 26.33 -9.33
CA LEU A 428 -11.39 25.15 -9.40
C LEU A 428 -10.18 25.36 -8.48
N ARG A 429 -10.01 24.49 -7.49
CA ARG A 429 -8.78 24.37 -6.71
C ARG A 429 -7.90 23.32 -7.38
N ARG A 430 -6.83 23.73 -8.02
CA ARG A 430 -5.93 22.81 -8.74
C ARG A 430 -5.25 21.87 -7.77
N PHE A 431 -4.97 20.64 -8.19
CA PHE A 431 -4.15 19.74 -7.40
C PHE A 431 -2.81 20.38 -7.05
N GLY A 432 -2.35 20.19 -5.82
CA GLY A 432 -1.13 20.79 -5.33
C GLY A 432 -1.24 22.26 -4.92
N THR A 433 -2.46 22.83 -4.85
CA THR A 433 -2.69 24.25 -4.55
C THR A 433 -3.81 24.45 -3.50
N ARG A 434 -3.79 25.56 -2.77
CA ARG A 434 -4.81 25.87 -1.74
C ARG A 434 -5.96 26.76 -2.24
N GLY A 435 -5.72 27.58 -3.27
CA GLY A 435 -6.67 28.60 -3.72
C GLY A 435 -7.61 28.13 -4.84
N PHE A 436 -8.84 28.66 -4.83
CA PHE A 436 -9.77 28.50 -5.95
C PHE A 436 -9.52 29.56 -7.02
N SER A 437 -9.63 29.16 -8.29
CA SER A 437 -9.54 30.07 -9.43
C SER A 437 -10.55 29.70 -10.51
N SER A 438 -10.92 30.68 -11.35
CA SER A 438 -11.76 30.42 -12.53
C SER A 438 -10.89 29.79 -13.62
N THR A 439 -11.23 28.57 -14.04
CA THR A 439 -10.47 27.81 -15.04
C THR A 439 -11.39 27.39 -16.20
N ALA A 440 -10.95 27.66 -17.43
CA ALA A 440 -11.61 27.17 -18.63
C ALA A 440 -11.21 25.71 -18.89
N LEU A 441 -12.21 24.86 -19.12
CA LEU A 441 -12.05 23.45 -19.40
C LEU A 441 -12.49 23.17 -20.85
N PRO A 442 -11.64 22.53 -21.67
CA PRO A 442 -12.00 22.20 -23.05
C PRO A 442 -13.15 21.18 -23.10
N ALA A 443 -13.74 21.02 -24.28
CA ALA A 443 -14.60 19.87 -24.55
C ALA A 443 -13.80 18.58 -24.38
N GLY A 444 -14.42 17.53 -23.84
CA GLY A 444 -13.77 16.26 -23.52
C GLY A 444 -13.07 16.23 -22.17
N SER A 445 -13.10 17.31 -21.39
CA SER A 445 -12.64 17.30 -19.99
C SER A 445 -13.45 16.31 -19.16
N LEU A 446 -12.78 15.61 -18.24
CA LEU A 446 -13.39 14.70 -17.29
C LEU A 446 -14.14 15.48 -16.21
N VAL A 447 -15.30 14.97 -15.81
CA VAL A 447 -16.11 15.51 -14.72
C VAL A 447 -16.54 14.35 -13.82
N LEU A 448 -16.19 14.48 -12.54
CA LEU A 448 -16.40 13.49 -11.49
C LEU A 448 -17.20 14.16 -10.38
N THR A 449 -18.52 14.12 -10.48
CA THR A 449 -19.43 14.77 -9.51
C THR A 449 -19.47 14.01 -8.20
N CYS A 450 -19.45 14.70 -7.05
CA CYS A 450 -19.67 14.08 -5.75
C CYS A 450 -21.13 13.66 -5.52
N ALA A 451 -22.08 14.09 -6.37
CA ALA A 451 -23.50 13.74 -6.28
C ALA A 451 -23.80 12.27 -6.70
N GLN A 452 -23.05 11.32 -6.14
CA GLN A 452 -23.11 9.90 -6.44
C GLN A 452 -22.86 9.05 -5.18
N PRO A 453 -23.27 7.77 -5.15
CA PRO A 453 -23.06 6.91 -3.99
C PRO A 453 -21.58 6.74 -3.60
N MET A 454 -20.70 6.68 -4.60
CA MET A 454 -19.24 6.54 -4.41
C MET A 454 -18.54 7.85 -4.03
N LYS A 455 -19.26 8.86 -3.53
CA LYS A 455 -18.72 10.17 -3.13
C LYS A 455 -17.48 10.06 -2.24
N SER A 456 -17.54 9.23 -1.21
CA SER A 456 -16.46 9.12 -0.22
C SER A 456 -15.21 8.51 -0.84
N TRP A 457 -15.35 7.43 -1.61
CA TRP A 457 -14.23 6.83 -2.35
C TRP A 457 -13.64 7.78 -3.40
N LEU A 458 -14.48 8.46 -4.17
CA LEU A 458 -14.03 9.44 -5.17
C LEU A 458 -13.21 10.56 -4.53
N HIS A 459 -13.72 11.14 -3.43
CA HIS A 459 -13.05 12.21 -2.72
C HIS A 459 -11.73 11.73 -2.12
N LEU A 460 -11.75 10.57 -1.45
CA LEU A 460 -10.57 9.93 -0.86
C LEU A 460 -9.47 9.71 -1.91
N MET A 461 -9.81 9.23 -3.10
CA MET A 461 -8.83 8.99 -4.17
C MET A 461 -8.21 10.26 -4.75
N LEU A 462 -8.95 11.38 -4.79
CA LEU A 462 -8.52 12.58 -5.51
C LEU A 462 -8.16 13.77 -4.64
N GLU A 463 -8.45 13.73 -3.34
CA GLU A 463 -7.97 14.77 -2.46
C GLU A 463 -6.45 14.80 -2.37
N ASP A 464 -5.92 16.00 -2.36
CA ASP A 464 -4.50 16.28 -2.24
C ASP A 464 -4.12 16.80 -0.84
N GLU A 465 -5.06 16.79 0.10
CA GLU A 465 -4.86 17.19 1.49
C GLU A 465 -5.71 16.29 2.40
N PRO A 466 -5.30 15.02 2.61
CA PRO A 466 -6.08 14.06 3.40
C PRO A 466 -6.26 14.45 4.88
N HIS A 467 -5.60 15.53 5.34
CA HIS A 467 -5.63 16.07 6.71
C HIS A 467 -5.21 15.03 7.74
N ALA A 468 -3.89 14.96 7.98
CA ALA A 468 -3.28 14.18 9.03
C ALA A 468 -3.72 14.68 10.42
N PRO A 469 -4.57 13.96 11.19
CA PRO A 469 -5.05 14.45 12.49
C PRO A 469 -4.06 14.17 13.63
N VAL A 470 -3.11 13.26 13.40
CA VAL A 470 -2.13 12.79 14.38
C VAL A 470 -0.77 12.65 13.72
N ASP A 471 0.26 12.57 14.56
CA ASP A 471 1.67 12.50 14.17
C ASP A 471 2.17 11.07 13.94
N TYR A 472 1.28 10.08 13.93
CA TYR A 472 1.61 8.66 13.74
C TYR A 472 0.82 8.02 12.59
N TYR A 473 1.48 7.16 11.82
CA TYR A 473 0.87 6.34 10.76
C TYR A 473 1.61 5.01 10.66
N TYR A 474 0.88 3.96 10.37
CA TYR A 474 1.40 2.60 10.23
C TYR A 474 2.34 2.45 9.03
N ASP A 475 1.99 3.01 7.86
CA ASP A 475 2.76 2.87 6.61
C ASP A 475 2.64 4.09 5.70
N VAL A 476 1.43 4.36 5.17
CA VAL A 476 1.18 5.45 4.21
C VAL A 476 0.30 6.53 4.81
N SER A 477 0.82 7.76 4.90
CA SER A 477 0.07 8.94 5.39
C SER A 477 -0.48 9.82 4.26
N GLY A 478 -0.20 9.49 2.99
CA GLY A 478 -0.81 10.17 1.85
C GLY A 478 -0.59 9.45 0.52
N TRP A 479 -1.56 9.55 -0.39
CA TRP A 479 -1.49 8.98 -1.75
C TRP A 479 -1.89 9.98 -2.84
N ALA A 480 -2.61 11.05 -2.50
CA ALA A 480 -2.92 12.23 -3.34
C ALA A 480 -2.85 11.99 -4.86
N SER A 481 -3.71 11.12 -5.42
CA SER A 481 -3.49 10.57 -6.77
C SER A 481 -3.43 11.65 -7.85
N GLY A 482 -4.19 12.74 -7.72
CA GLY A 482 -4.10 13.89 -8.63
C GLY A 482 -2.70 14.51 -8.70
N VAL A 483 -1.96 14.48 -7.60
CA VAL A 483 -0.59 14.99 -7.49
C VAL A 483 0.42 13.92 -7.93
N LEU A 484 0.31 12.67 -7.45
CA LEU A 484 1.22 11.58 -7.82
C LEU A 484 1.16 11.20 -9.29
N MET A 485 0.01 11.37 -9.94
CA MET A 485 -0.15 11.20 -11.39
C MET A 485 0.06 12.51 -12.17
N ARG A 486 0.31 13.63 -11.48
CA ARG A 486 0.54 14.96 -12.06
C ARG A 486 -0.60 15.39 -13.00
N LEU A 487 -1.84 15.21 -12.57
CA LEU A 487 -3.03 15.48 -13.38
C LEU A 487 -3.30 16.98 -13.49
N GLU A 488 -3.73 17.40 -14.68
CA GLU A 488 -4.15 18.77 -14.94
C GLU A 488 -5.63 18.95 -14.60
N GLY A 489 -5.92 19.40 -13.39
CA GLY A 489 -7.29 19.54 -12.91
C GLY A 489 -7.35 19.84 -11.43
N GLY A 490 -8.49 19.55 -10.82
CA GLY A 490 -8.63 19.65 -9.37
C GLY A 490 -10.07 19.64 -8.89
N ALA A 491 -10.24 20.03 -7.63
CA ALA A 491 -11.51 19.99 -6.93
C ALA A 491 -12.39 21.21 -7.28
N VAL A 492 -13.68 21.00 -7.52
CA VAL A 492 -14.65 22.02 -7.91
C VAL A 492 -15.46 22.48 -6.70
N GLY A 493 -15.39 23.77 -6.39
CA GLY A 493 -15.96 24.37 -5.18
C GLY A 493 -17.28 25.13 -5.39
N SER A 494 -17.98 24.90 -6.50
CA SER A 494 -19.31 25.45 -6.78
C SER A 494 -20.27 24.39 -7.32
N ASP A 495 -21.56 24.54 -7.01
CA ASP A 495 -22.65 23.77 -7.59
C ASP A 495 -23.06 24.42 -8.92
N GLU A 496 -22.60 23.86 -10.03
CA GLU A 496 -22.88 24.40 -11.37
C GLU A 496 -23.77 23.41 -12.13
N ASP A 497 -24.69 23.89 -12.95
CA ASP A 497 -25.63 23.05 -13.73
C ASP A 497 -24.96 22.03 -14.66
N TRP A 498 -23.68 22.22 -14.99
CA TRP A 498 -22.92 21.26 -15.80
C TRP A 498 -22.28 20.14 -14.97
N LEU A 499 -22.26 20.23 -13.64
CA LEU A 499 -21.83 19.18 -12.72
C LEU A 499 -22.96 18.20 -12.35
N ASP A 500 -24.20 18.56 -12.67
CA ASP A 500 -25.34 17.65 -12.55
C ASP A 500 -25.11 16.42 -13.44
N PRO A 501 -25.10 15.18 -12.89
CA PRO A 501 -25.01 13.95 -13.67
C PRO A 501 -26.00 13.87 -14.84
N ASP A 502 -27.19 14.48 -14.70
CA ASP A 502 -28.26 14.43 -15.69
C ASP A 502 -28.18 15.59 -16.72
N SER A 503 -27.15 16.44 -16.60
CA SER A 503 -26.93 17.56 -17.51
C SER A 503 -26.69 17.11 -18.96
N ILE A 504 -27.35 17.78 -19.91
CA ILE A 504 -27.12 17.56 -21.36
C ILE A 504 -25.69 17.92 -21.79
N VAL A 505 -24.92 18.61 -20.92
CA VAL A 505 -23.51 18.94 -21.14
C VAL A 505 -22.59 17.74 -20.90
N LEU A 506 -23.02 16.77 -20.08
CA LEU A 506 -22.19 15.64 -19.66
C LEU A 506 -22.51 14.34 -20.40
N ARG A 507 -21.48 13.65 -20.87
CA ARG A 507 -21.58 12.30 -21.43
C ARG A 507 -20.95 11.29 -20.49
N ARG A 508 -21.70 10.25 -20.12
CA ARG A 508 -21.22 9.11 -19.33
C ARG A 508 -20.03 8.42 -20.02
N VAL A 509 -18.98 8.15 -19.23
CA VAL A 509 -17.85 7.31 -19.60
C VAL A 509 -18.11 5.90 -19.06
N ARG A 510 -17.95 4.88 -19.90
CA ARG A 510 -18.12 3.46 -19.55
C ARG A 510 -16.81 2.68 -19.68
N SER A 511 -15.85 3.20 -20.43
CA SER A 511 -14.53 2.62 -20.61
C SER A 511 -13.49 3.70 -20.91
N VAL A 512 -12.20 3.37 -20.75
CA VAL A 512 -11.08 4.24 -21.14
C VAL A 512 -11.18 4.68 -22.60
N THR A 513 -11.68 3.80 -23.49
CA THR A 513 -11.83 4.11 -24.92
C THR A 513 -12.89 5.16 -25.23
N ASP A 514 -13.76 5.50 -24.27
CA ASP A 514 -14.72 6.59 -24.43
C ASP A 514 -14.07 7.97 -24.27
N LEU A 515 -12.86 8.07 -23.70
CA LEU A 515 -12.22 9.35 -23.41
C LEU A 515 -11.86 10.12 -24.68
N GLN A 516 -11.55 9.40 -25.76
CA GLN A 516 -11.05 9.98 -26.99
C GLN A 516 -11.48 9.17 -28.22
N PRO A 517 -11.74 9.81 -29.37
CA PRO A 517 -12.10 9.10 -30.58
C PRO A 517 -10.95 8.21 -31.04
N LYS A 518 -11.29 7.03 -31.57
CA LYS A 518 -10.31 6.13 -32.17
C LYS A 518 -9.54 6.86 -33.28
N PRO A 519 -8.20 6.78 -33.33
CA PRO A 519 -7.40 7.43 -34.36
C PRO A 519 -7.90 7.08 -35.77
N ARG A 520 -8.12 8.08 -36.62
CA ARG A 520 -8.54 7.86 -38.02
C ARG A 520 -7.49 7.05 -38.81
N PRO A 521 -7.85 6.40 -39.92
CA PRO A 521 -6.86 5.92 -40.88
C PRO A 521 -5.92 7.07 -41.30
N ALA A 522 -4.62 6.81 -41.24
CA ALA A 522 -3.61 7.76 -41.67
C ALA A 522 -3.39 7.61 -43.19
N SER A 523 -3.19 8.73 -43.89
CA SER A 523 -2.89 8.70 -45.33
C SER A 523 -1.41 8.39 -45.58
N SER A 524 -1.06 7.96 -46.79
CA SER A 524 0.32 7.74 -47.20
C SER A 524 1.15 9.01 -46.96
N GLY A 525 2.28 8.88 -46.26
CA GLY A 525 3.15 10.00 -45.90
C GLY A 525 2.73 10.80 -44.66
N GLU A 526 1.84 10.30 -43.81
CA GLU A 526 1.60 10.85 -42.46
C GLU A 526 2.48 10.15 -41.40
N SER A 527 2.66 10.80 -40.25
CA SER A 527 3.17 10.18 -39.03
C SER A 527 2.10 10.23 -37.93
N LEU A 528 2.21 9.33 -36.96
CA LEU A 528 1.42 9.34 -35.74
C LEU A 528 2.31 9.74 -34.57
N ALA A 529 1.78 10.53 -33.66
CA ALA A 529 2.55 11.02 -32.53
C ALA A 529 1.70 11.11 -31.26
N PHE A 530 2.35 10.89 -30.13
CA PHE A 530 1.77 11.01 -28.80
C PHE A 530 2.81 11.54 -27.82
N ARG A 531 2.36 12.16 -26.73
CA ARG A 531 3.27 12.74 -25.74
C ARG A 531 3.85 11.61 -24.88
N LEU A 532 5.16 11.60 -24.68
CA LEU A 532 5.81 10.77 -23.65
C LEU A 532 5.81 11.54 -22.33
N ASP A 533 4.61 11.73 -21.83
CA ASP A 533 4.35 12.58 -20.68
C ASP A 533 3.84 11.72 -19.50
N SER A 534 3.97 10.41 -19.57
CA SER A 534 3.10 9.49 -18.85
C SER A 534 3.79 8.13 -18.78
N ALA A 535 3.76 7.44 -17.64
CA ALA A 535 4.24 6.07 -17.51
C ALA A 535 3.49 5.14 -18.48
N GLU A 536 2.17 5.30 -18.63
CA GLU A 536 1.38 4.58 -19.65
C GLU A 536 1.80 4.90 -21.09
N ALA A 537 2.30 6.12 -21.36
CA ALA A 537 2.82 6.48 -22.68
C ALA A 537 4.21 5.89 -22.94
N PHE A 538 5.07 5.80 -21.92
CA PHE A 538 6.33 5.06 -22.02
C PHE A 538 6.09 3.56 -22.22
N ALA A 539 5.15 2.96 -21.47
CA ALA A 539 4.71 1.58 -21.70
C ALA A 539 4.22 1.36 -23.14
N ALA A 540 3.43 2.30 -23.69
CA ALA A 540 2.99 2.25 -25.07
C ALA A 540 4.15 2.31 -26.07
N ALA A 541 5.14 3.16 -25.84
CA ALA A 541 6.33 3.27 -26.69
C ALA A 541 7.23 2.03 -26.62
N PHE A 542 7.46 1.47 -25.44
CA PHE A 542 8.21 0.22 -25.30
C PHE A 542 7.49 -0.96 -25.97
N ALA A 543 6.17 -1.06 -25.83
CA ALA A 543 5.39 -2.09 -26.53
C ALA A 543 5.45 -1.94 -28.06
N LEU A 544 5.47 -0.70 -28.59
CA LEU A 544 5.67 -0.47 -30.02
C LEU A 544 7.05 -0.91 -30.50
N LEU A 545 8.10 -0.58 -29.74
CA LEU A 545 9.46 -1.04 -30.03
C LEU A 545 9.57 -2.58 -29.96
N GLY A 546 8.89 -3.22 -29.00
CA GLY A 546 8.81 -4.68 -28.89
C GLY A 546 8.13 -5.35 -30.09
N ASP A 547 7.15 -4.68 -30.70
CA ASP A 547 6.56 -5.13 -31.96
C ASP A 547 7.47 -4.88 -33.19
N GLY A 548 8.65 -4.26 -33.02
CA GLY A 548 9.56 -3.88 -34.10
C GLY A 548 9.14 -2.60 -34.84
N VAL A 549 8.33 -1.74 -34.22
CA VAL A 549 8.03 -0.41 -34.76
C VAL A 549 9.17 0.55 -34.41
N GLU A 550 9.71 1.26 -35.41
CA GLU A 550 10.62 2.37 -35.14
C GLU A 550 9.86 3.48 -34.40
N VAL A 551 10.29 3.76 -33.17
CA VAL A 551 9.83 4.90 -32.38
C VAL A 551 10.94 5.94 -32.36
N ARG A 552 10.57 7.19 -32.65
CA ARG A 552 11.46 8.33 -32.61
C ARG A 552 11.00 9.31 -31.55
N ARG A 553 11.93 9.96 -30.85
CA ARG A 553 11.65 10.97 -29.83
C ARG A 553 12.03 12.36 -30.35
N LEU A 554 11.09 13.30 -30.29
CA LEU A 554 11.31 14.66 -30.79
C LEU A 554 12.42 15.38 -30.02
N SER A 555 13.39 15.94 -30.72
CA SER A 555 14.44 16.78 -30.13
C SER A 555 13.94 18.20 -29.83
N THR A 556 12.97 18.67 -30.61
CA THR A 556 12.39 20.02 -30.49
C THR A 556 10.87 20.01 -30.61
N ARG A 557 10.23 21.12 -30.26
CA ARG A 557 8.77 21.26 -30.43
C ARG A 557 8.42 21.17 -31.92
N THR A 558 7.59 20.18 -32.28
CA THR A 558 7.14 19.96 -33.65
C THR A 558 5.62 20.01 -33.73
N ARG A 559 5.07 20.95 -34.52
CA ARG A 559 3.61 21.09 -34.76
C ARG A 559 2.73 21.07 -33.50
N GLY A 560 3.19 21.77 -32.45
CA GLY A 560 2.47 21.89 -31.18
C GLY A 560 2.63 20.70 -30.22
N LEU A 561 3.38 19.66 -30.61
CA LEU A 561 3.85 18.62 -29.70
C LEU A 561 5.17 19.07 -29.05
N PRO A 562 5.33 18.90 -27.73
CA PRO A 562 6.56 19.26 -27.04
C PRO A 562 7.73 18.36 -27.49
N ALA A 563 8.95 18.85 -27.27
CA ALA A 563 10.14 17.99 -27.28
C ALA A 563 9.93 16.81 -26.33
N GLY A 564 10.57 15.69 -26.64
CA GLY A 564 10.39 14.43 -25.92
C GLY A 564 9.18 13.60 -26.36
N SER A 565 8.27 14.11 -27.21
CA SER A 565 7.12 13.32 -27.70
C SER A 565 7.56 12.18 -28.63
N ALA A 566 6.81 11.07 -28.65
CA ALA A 566 7.02 9.96 -29.56
C ALA A 566 6.39 10.22 -30.93
N VAL A 567 7.09 9.82 -31.99
CA VAL A 567 6.63 9.85 -33.38
C VAL A 567 6.91 8.49 -34.03
N VAL A 568 5.94 7.97 -34.76
CA VAL A 568 6.03 6.71 -35.51
C VAL A 568 5.42 6.87 -36.91
N ALA A 569 5.81 5.99 -37.83
CA ALA A 569 5.21 5.96 -39.16
C ALA A 569 3.70 5.62 -39.11
N ALA A 570 2.92 6.23 -40.00
CA ALA A 570 1.48 5.96 -40.14
C ALA A 570 1.15 4.47 -40.37
N SER A 571 2.06 3.71 -40.99
CA SER A 571 1.92 2.27 -41.21
C SER A 571 1.75 1.48 -39.90
N ALA A 572 2.27 1.98 -38.78
CA ALA A 572 2.16 1.35 -37.46
C ALA A 572 0.80 1.58 -36.76
N ARG A 573 -0.18 2.22 -37.41
CA ARG A 573 -1.47 2.62 -36.80
C ARG A 573 -2.14 1.50 -35.99
N GLY A 574 -2.19 0.28 -36.52
CA GLY A 574 -2.85 -0.83 -35.82
C GLY A 574 -2.23 -1.11 -34.45
N ARG A 575 -0.90 -1.04 -34.37
CA ARG A 575 -0.11 -1.23 -33.14
C ARG A 575 -0.24 -0.01 -32.22
N VAL A 576 -0.24 1.21 -32.76
CA VAL A 576 -0.51 2.43 -31.97
C VAL A 576 -1.90 2.41 -31.34
N VAL A 577 -2.93 1.95 -32.06
CA VAL A 577 -4.28 1.80 -31.50
C VAL A 577 -4.29 0.77 -30.38
N ARG A 578 -3.57 -0.34 -30.56
CA ARG A 578 -3.47 -1.42 -29.56
C ARG A 578 -2.74 -0.96 -28.29
N HIS A 579 -1.58 -0.32 -28.46
CA HIS A 579 -0.64 -0.06 -27.38
C HIS A 579 -0.76 1.33 -26.76
N ALA A 580 -1.21 2.36 -27.49
CA ALA A 580 -1.36 3.71 -26.95
C ALA A 580 -2.83 4.04 -26.66
N TRP A 581 -3.67 4.06 -27.71
CA TRP A 581 -5.05 4.57 -27.58
C TRP A 581 -5.92 3.76 -26.60
N ARG A 582 -5.80 2.42 -26.59
CA ARG A 582 -6.56 1.58 -25.63
C ARG A 582 -6.17 1.83 -24.16
N ARG A 583 -4.96 2.35 -23.90
CA ARG A 583 -4.48 2.76 -22.58
C ARG A 583 -4.90 4.21 -22.22
N GLY A 584 -5.63 4.89 -23.10
CA GLY A 584 -6.05 6.28 -22.91
C GLY A 584 -5.05 7.33 -23.43
N VAL A 585 -3.93 6.90 -24.03
CA VAL A 585 -2.92 7.83 -24.58
C VAL A 585 -3.46 8.57 -25.82
N GLU A 586 -3.38 9.91 -25.81
CA GLU A 586 -3.79 10.77 -26.92
C GLU A 586 -2.87 10.62 -28.12
N VAL A 587 -3.43 10.15 -29.22
CA VAL A 587 -2.71 9.96 -30.48
C VAL A 587 -3.16 11.01 -31.49
N ARG A 588 -2.18 11.71 -32.05
CA ARG A 588 -2.35 12.73 -33.10
C ARG A 588 -1.76 12.26 -34.42
N SER A 589 -2.35 12.70 -35.52
CA SER A 589 -1.81 12.51 -36.87
C SER A 589 -1.11 13.78 -37.33
N LEU A 590 0.10 13.65 -37.88
CA LEU A 590 0.90 14.73 -38.42
C LEU A 590 1.06 14.53 -39.95
N ARG A 591 0.74 15.56 -40.73
CA ARG A 591 0.87 15.55 -42.20
C ARG A 591 2.31 15.49 -42.71
N GLY A 592 2.58 14.88 -43.86
CA GLY A 592 3.89 14.99 -44.52
C GLY A 592 5.07 14.46 -43.71
N GLY A 593 4.87 13.41 -42.92
CA GLY A 593 5.93 12.69 -42.21
C GLY A 593 6.65 13.50 -41.13
N ALA A 594 6.08 14.62 -40.68
CA ALA A 594 6.77 15.52 -39.74
C ALA A 594 7.25 14.79 -38.48
N GLY A 595 8.48 15.08 -38.08
CA GLY A 595 9.11 14.48 -36.90
C GLY A 595 9.70 13.09 -37.15
N LEU A 596 9.73 12.60 -38.39
CA LEU A 596 10.45 11.38 -38.76
C LEU A 596 11.88 11.63 -39.26
N ASP A 597 12.25 12.89 -39.47
CA ASP A 597 13.58 13.31 -39.89
C ASP A 597 14.55 13.49 -38.70
N ASP A 598 15.84 13.26 -38.93
CA ASP A 598 16.90 13.35 -37.91
C ASP A 598 17.09 14.77 -37.35
N ALA A 599 16.67 15.81 -38.08
CA ALA A 599 16.74 17.19 -37.60
C ALA A 599 15.68 17.48 -36.51
N ALA A 600 14.53 16.80 -36.59
CA ALA A 600 13.42 16.99 -35.66
C ALA A 600 13.35 15.96 -34.53
N SER A 601 13.93 14.76 -34.72
CA SER A 601 13.85 13.65 -33.76
C SER A 601 15.01 12.67 -33.88
N TYR A 602 15.19 11.84 -32.85
CA TYR A 602 16.15 10.73 -32.85
C TYR A 602 15.46 9.38 -32.60
N PRO A 603 15.95 8.27 -33.16
CA PRO A 603 15.42 6.95 -32.88
C PRO A 603 15.72 6.53 -31.43
N VAL A 604 14.79 5.81 -30.80
CA VAL A 604 14.96 5.21 -29.47
C VAL A 604 14.93 3.68 -29.57
N ARG A 605 15.40 3.00 -28.52
CA ARG A 605 15.48 1.53 -28.46
C ARG A 605 14.72 1.00 -27.26
N ARG A 606 14.29 -0.26 -27.34
CA ARG A 606 13.74 -1.01 -26.19
C ARG A 606 14.92 -1.61 -25.44
N PRO A 607 15.17 -1.21 -24.18
CA PRO A 607 16.32 -1.69 -23.43
C PRO A 607 16.09 -3.12 -22.93
N ARG A 608 17.15 -3.93 -22.94
CA ARG A 608 17.28 -5.14 -22.14
C ARG A 608 17.79 -4.76 -20.76
N VAL A 609 17.06 -5.13 -19.71
CA VAL A 609 17.31 -4.66 -18.35
C VAL A 609 17.82 -5.80 -17.47
N ALA A 610 18.99 -5.61 -16.87
CA ALA A 610 19.43 -6.40 -15.73
C ALA A 610 18.88 -5.77 -14.44
N LEU A 611 18.03 -6.49 -13.72
CA LEU A 611 17.53 -6.09 -12.40
C LEU A 611 18.36 -6.79 -11.32
N VAL A 612 19.04 -6.01 -10.47
CA VAL A 612 19.81 -6.56 -9.36
C VAL A 612 18.87 -6.96 -8.23
N ARG A 613 18.86 -8.24 -7.89
CA ARG A 613 18.08 -8.80 -6.78
C ARG A 613 18.93 -8.98 -5.54
N ASP A 614 18.29 -8.78 -4.39
CA ASP A 614 18.86 -9.11 -3.09
C ASP A 614 18.08 -10.28 -2.49
N LEU A 615 18.74 -11.45 -2.38
CA LEU A 615 18.15 -12.67 -1.83
C LEU A 615 17.53 -12.44 -0.46
N VAL A 616 18.13 -11.57 0.35
CA VAL A 616 17.72 -11.33 1.72
C VAL A 616 16.41 -10.53 1.76
N SER A 617 16.41 -9.38 1.09
CA SER A 617 15.22 -8.53 0.93
C SER A 617 14.05 -9.23 0.24
N ASP A 618 14.35 -10.12 -0.70
CA ASP A 618 13.32 -10.81 -1.50
C ASP A 618 12.74 -12.04 -0.77
N THR A 619 13.36 -12.55 0.31
CA THR A 619 12.93 -13.81 0.97
C THR A 619 12.59 -13.70 2.46
N LEU A 620 13.23 -12.81 3.24
CA LEU A 620 13.21 -12.96 4.71
C LEU A 620 12.22 -12.10 5.49
N GLU A 621 11.75 -10.94 5.00
CA GLU A 621 10.61 -10.22 5.63
C GLU A 621 10.22 -8.95 4.86
N PRO A 622 9.09 -8.92 4.12
CA PRO A 622 8.63 -7.74 3.39
C PRO A 622 7.85 -6.72 4.23
N VAL A 623 7.81 -6.85 5.56
CA VAL A 623 6.99 -5.99 6.44
C VAL A 623 7.30 -4.50 6.22
N PHE A 624 8.53 -4.19 5.76
CA PHE A 624 9.04 -2.82 5.60
C PHE A 624 9.29 -2.35 4.16
N ALA A 625 8.56 -2.88 3.17
CA ALA A 625 8.34 -2.22 1.86
C ALA A 625 9.51 -2.13 0.84
N ARG A 626 10.70 -2.69 1.10
CA ARG A 626 11.87 -2.52 0.22
C ARG A 626 12.35 -3.85 -0.35
N ASN A 627 11.82 -4.23 -1.51
CA ASN A 627 12.23 -5.40 -2.26
C ASN A 627 12.23 -5.15 -3.77
N SER A 628 12.81 -6.07 -4.53
CA SER A 628 12.94 -5.94 -5.98
C SER A 628 11.62 -6.13 -6.75
N GLY A 629 10.55 -6.63 -6.11
CA GLY A 629 9.30 -7.00 -6.76
C GLY A 629 8.53 -5.82 -7.36
N TYR A 630 8.49 -4.68 -6.67
CA TYR A 630 7.89 -3.45 -7.20
C TYR A 630 8.65 -2.92 -8.42
N ALA A 631 9.98 -3.01 -8.39
CA ALA A 631 10.84 -2.65 -9.51
C ALA A 631 10.63 -3.60 -10.70
N GLU A 632 10.58 -4.91 -10.45
CA GLU A 632 10.30 -5.92 -11.47
C GLU A 632 8.92 -5.68 -12.09
N TRP A 633 7.88 -5.43 -11.31
CA TRP A 633 6.55 -5.08 -11.80
C TRP A 633 6.59 -3.87 -12.76
N LEU A 634 7.23 -2.78 -12.34
CA LEU A 634 7.31 -1.56 -13.13
C LEU A 634 8.01 -1.83 -14.48
N LEU A 635 9.12 -2.55 -14.45
CA LEU A 635 9.94 -2.81 -15.63
C LEU A 635 9.32 -3.86 -16.56
N SER A 636 8.88 -4.99 -16.01
CA SER A 636 8.39 -6.14 -16.78
C SER A 636 6.90 -6.02 -17.12
N ASP A 637 6.02 -5.87 -16.14
CA ASP A 637 4.57 -5.89 -16.35
C ASP A 637 4.04 -4.56 -16.89
N ARG A 638 4.43 -3.44 -16.27
CA ARG A 638 3.93 -2.13 -16.67
C ARG A 638 4.61 -1.66 -17.95
N PHE A 639 5.94 -1.64 -17.99
CA PHE A 639 6.68 -1.20 -19.18
C PHE A 639 6.86 -2.26 -20.25
N GLY A 640 6.65 -3.55 -19.95
CA GLY A 640 6.79 -4.60 -20.96
C GLY A 640 8.24 -4.76 -21.40
N LEU A 641 9.23 -4.57 -20.53
CA LEU A 641 10.66 -4.71 -20.85
C LEU A 641 11.14 -6.15 -20.63
N ASP A 642 12.21 -6.52 -21.34
CA ASP A 642 12.89 -7.79 -21.13
C ASP A 642 13.80 -7.65 -19.92
N VAL A 643 13.35 -8.17 -18.77
CA VAL A 643 14.04 -8.07 -17.47
C VAL A 643 14.73 -9.39 -17.14
N THR A 644 16.01 -9.34 -16.80
CA THR A 644 16.78 -10.47 -16.28
C THR A 644 17.20 -10.18 -14.85
N SER A 645 16.80 -11.03 -13.91
CA SER A 645 17.27 -10.93 -12.53
C SER A 645 18.73 -11.37 -12.41
N LEU A 646 19.56 -10.54 -11.80
CA LEU A 646 20.95 -10.86 -11.47
C LEU A 646 21.19 -10.72 -9.98
N TYR A 647 21.93 -11.68 -9.41
CA TYR A 647 22.45 -11.59 -8.06
C TYR A 647 23.89 -11.10 -8.06
N ALA A 648 24.34 -10.53 -6.94
CA ALA A 648 25.72 -10.03 -6.79
C ALA A 648 26.78 -11.06 -7.19
N THR A 649 26.60 -12.33 -6.82
CA THR A 649 27.52 -13.42 -7.18
C THR A 649 27.70 -13.60 -8.69
N GLN A 650 26.63 -13.43 -9.48
CA GLN A 650 26.69 -13.52 -10.93
C GLN A 650 27.41 -12.30 -11.53
N ILE A 651 27.18 -11.12 -10.96
CA ILE A 651 27.85 -9.89 -11.39
C ILE A 651 29.34 -9.99 -11.06
N ASP A 652 29.70 -10.40 -9.85
CA ASP A 652 31.09 -10.64 -9.43
C ASP A 652 31.81 -11.65 -10.34
N ALA A 653 31.08 -12.65 -10.85
CA ALA A 653 31.62 -13.68 -11.73
C ALA A 653 31.88 -13.25 -13.18
N GLY A 654 31.47 -12.05 -13.62
CA GLY A 654 31.76 -11.57 -14.98
C GLY A 654 30.54 -11.28 -15.86
N THR A 655 29.33 -11.51 -15.36
CA THR A 655 28.13 -11.62 -16.23
C THR A 655 27.87 -10.37 -17.07
N LEU A 656 28.06 -9.16 -16.52
CA LEU A 656 27.81 -7.92 -17.25
C LEU A 656 28.75 -7.74 -18.44
N LEU A 657 30.04 -8.06 -18.26
CA LEU A 657 31.04 -7.94 -19.32
C LEU A 657 30.94 -9.08 -20.34
N LEU A 658 30.71 -10.31 -19.88
CA LEU A 658 30.57 -11.49 -20.75
C LEU A 658 29.38 -11.36 -21.69
N ALA A 659 28.25 -10.88 -21.19
CA ALA A 659 27.06 -10.64 -22.00
C ALA A 659 27.32 -9.63 -23.13
N GLY A 660 28.14 -8.61 -22.87
CA GLY A 660 28.58 -7.65 -23.90
C GLY A 660 29.41 -8.29 -25.01
N VAL A 661 30.18 -9.34 -24.72
CA VAL A 661 31.02 -10.06 -25.69
C VAL A 661 30.21 -11.07 -26.51
N THR A 662 29.19 -11.70 -25.93
CA THR A 662 28.38 -12.73 -26.61
C THR A 662 27.25 -12.16 -27.48
N GLY A 663 27.00 -10.85 -27.44
CA GLY A 663 25.86 -10.21 -28.11
C GLY A 663 24.54 -10.28 -27.31
N GLU A 664 24.55 -10.98 -26.17
CA GLU A 664 23.43 -11.10 -25.23
C GLU A 664 23.49 -10.03 -24.11
N GLY A 665 24.13 -8.90 -24.38
CA GLY A 665 24.38 -7.82 -23.41
C GLY A 665 23.14 -7.17 -22.81
N TYR A 666 23.33 -6.40 -21.76
CA TYR A 666 22.28 -5.55 -21.18
C TYR A 666 22.43 -4.12 -21.72
N ASP A 667 21.34 -3.37 -21.78
CA ASP A 667 21.38 -1.93 -22.10
C ASP A 667 21.29 -1.09 -20.82
N ALA A 668 20.65 -1.63 -19.78
CA ALA A 668 20.54 -0.99 -18.48
C ALA A 668 20.72 -1.98 -17.32
N VAL A 669 21.31 -1.50 -16.22
CA VAL A 669 21.34 -2.16 -14.91
C VAL A 669 20.52 -1.33 -13.93
N VAL A 670 19.49 -1.93 -13.35
CA VAL A 670 18.65 -1.32 -12.31
C VAL A 670 18.99 -1.94 -10.96
N VAL A 671 19.33 -1.10 -9.98
CA VAL A 671 19.56 -1.51 -8.59
C VAL A 671 18.46 -0.88 -7.73
N PRO A 672 17.40 -1.64 -7.41
CA PRO A 672 16.31 -1.13 -6.60
C PRO A 672 16.76 -0.92 -5.15
N ASP A 673 15.87 -0.33 -4.35
CA ASP A 673 16.06 -0.29 -2.91
C ASP A 673 15.93 -1.70 -2.32
N GLY A 674 16.57 -1.91 -1.17
CA GLY A 674 16.55 -3.19 -0.48
C GLY A 674 16.92 -3.04 0.99
N PHE A 675 16.51 -4.02 1.77
CA PHE A 675 16.88 -4.19 3.17
C PHE A 675 18.29 -4.75 3.32
N SER A 676 19.01 -4.24 4.31
CA SER A 676 20.28 -4.78 4.75
C SER A 676 20.09 -5.67 6.00
N THR A 677 19.36 -6.79 5.93
CA THR A 677 19.06 -7.62 7.13
C THR A 677 18.88 -9.12 6.85
N VAL A 678 19.88 -9.95 7.17
CA VAL A 678 19.64 -11.40 7.37
C VAL A 678 19.27 -11.63 8.84
N LEU A 679 18.18 -12.36 9.09
CA LEU A 679 17.78 -12.85 10.42
C LEU A 679 18.43 -14.23 10.68
N PRO A 680 19.29 -14.39 11.72
CA PRO A 680 19.51 -15.69 12.34
C PRO A 680 18.51 -15.90 13.47
N ALA A 681 18.10 -17.16 13.65
CA ALA A 681 16.98 -17.60 14.51
C ALA A 681 17.05 -17.23 16.00
N ASP A 682 18.18 -16.70 16.50
CA ASP A 682 18.42 -16.59 17.93
C ASP A 682 18.50 -15.13 18.47
N TYR A 683 18.54 -14.09 17.61
CA TYR A 683 18.70 -12.70 18.08
C TYR A 683 18.10 -11.62 17.13
N PRO A 684 16.91 -11.06 17.39
CA PRO A 684 16.20 -10.16 16.47
C PRO A 684 16.74 -8.72 16.35
N ASN A 685 17.82 -8.34 17.04
CA ASN A 685 18.32 -6.94 17.06
C ASN A 685 19.81 -6.77 16.74
N LEU A 686 20.48 -7.75 16.12
CA LEU A 686 21.90 -7.64 15.76
C LEU A 686 22.08 -7.50 14.22
N ASN A 687 22.25 -6.25 13.77
CA ASN A 687 22.27 -5.84 12.36
C ASN A 687 23.60 -6.19 11.65
N LEU A 688 23.53 -6.97 10.56
CA LEU A 688 24.67 -7.22 9.67
C LEU A 688 24.31 -6.88 8.21
N SER A 689 24.78 -5.71 7.75
CA SER A 689 24.55 -5.16 6.41
C SER A 689 25.55 -5.71 5.37
N LEU A 690 25.08 -6.01 4.15
CA LEU A 690 25.94 -6.14 2.97
C LEU A 690 25.75 -4.90 2.05
N PRO A 691 26.69 -3.94 2.04
CA PRO A 691 26.60 -2.78 1.16
C PRO A 691 26.63 -3.18 -0.32
N ALA A 692 26.11 -2.28 -1.17
CA ALA A 692 26.08 -2.44 -2.62
C ALA A 692 25.45 -3.74 -3.14
N ALA A 693 24.28 -4.12 -2.60
CA ALA A 693 23.56 -5.34 -2.96
C ALA A 693 24.37 -6.64 -2.74
N GLY A 694 25.43 -6.59 -1.93
CA GLY A 694 26.34 -7.71 -1.71
C GLY A 694 27.46 -7.86 -2.75
N MET A 695 27.64 -6.91 -3.67
CA MET A 695 28.72 -6.96 -4.67
C MET A 695 30.12 -6.80 -4.03
N THR A 696 31.08 -7.56 -4.54
CA THR A 696 32.50 -7.38 -4.20
C THR A 696 33.13 -6.24 -5.02
N PRO A 697 34.39 -5.83 -4.73
CA PRO A 697 35.11 -4.91 -5.60
C PRO A 697 35.13 -5.34 -7.09
N ALA A 698 35.10 -6.65 -7.38
CA ALA A 698 35.08 -7.15 -8.75
C ALA A 698 33.76 -6.80 -9.46
N GLY A 699 32.60 -7.04 -8.83
CA GLY A 699 31.30 -6.69 -9.38
C GLY A 699 31.13 -5.17 -9.56
N LEU A 700 31.61 -4.37 -8.61
CA LEU A 700 31.58 -2.90 -8.71
C LEU A 700 32.42 -2.37 -9.88
N LEU A 701 33.60 -2.94 -10.12
CA LEU A 701 34.42 -2.60 -11.29
C LEU A 701 33.76 -2.99 -12.61
N GLN A 702 33.10 -4.14 -12.67
CA GLN A 702 32.35 -4.55 -13.86
C GLN A 702 31.18 -3.61 -14.14
N LEU A 703 30.46 -3.21 -13.09
CA LEU A 703 29.37 -2.26 -13.22
C LEU A 703 29.87 -0.91 -13.74
N HIS A 704 30.99 -0.41 -13.20
CA HIS A 704 31.61 0.81 -13.71
C HIS A 704 31.98 0.69 -15.20
N ALA A 705 32.65 -0.39 -15.58
CA ALA A 705 33.07 -0.63 -16.96
C ALA A 705 31.88 -0.74 -17.92
N PHE A 706 30.79 -1.39 -17.49
CA PHE A 706 29.53 -1.48 -18.23
C PHE A 706 28.95 -0.10 -18.55
N VAL A 707 28.81 0.77 -17.54
CA VAL A 707 28.28 2.12 -17.74
C VAL A 707 29.23 2.96 -18.58
N ARG A 708 30.54 2.94 -18.29
CA ARG A 708 31.55 3.67 -19.07
C ARG A 708 31.51 3.31 -20.56
N GLY A 709 31.19 2.06 -20.88
CA GLY A 709 31.05 1.51 -22.23
C GLY A 709 29.72 1.80 -22.95
N GLY A 710 28.83 2.61 -22.38
CA GLY A 710 27.56 3.01 -23.02
C GLY A 710 26.30 2.51 -22.32
N GLY A 711 26.44 1.69 -21.28
CA GLY A 711 25.31 1.19 -20.50
C GLY A 711 24.64 2.27 -19.65
N THR A 712 23.39 2.03 -19.27
CA THR A 712 22.66 2.88 -18.30
C THR A 712 22.65 2.24 -16.92
N PHE A 713 23.04 2.97 -15.89
CA PHE A 713 22.81 2.59 -14.49
C PHE A 713 21.65 3.42 -13.92
N LEU A 714 20.74 2.75 -13.23
CA LEU A 714 19.68 3.38 -12.46
C LEU A 714 19.61 2.75 -11.07
N GLY A 715 20.00 3.51 -10.05
CA GLY A 715 19.93 3.09 -8.66
C GLY A 715 18.95 3.96 -7.88
N TRP A 716 18.21 3.39 -6.95
CA TRP A 716 17.38 4.19 -6.04
C TRP A 716 17.38 3.66 -4.62
N GLY A 717 16.97 4.52 -3.69
CA GLY A 717 17.02 4.25 -2.26
C GLY A 717 18.44 3.96 -1.77
N GLN A 718 18.55 3.46 -0.54
CA GLN A 718 19.85 3.32 0.12
C GLN A 718 20.77 2.35 -0.63
N GLN A 719 20.23 1.23 -1.11
CA GLN A 719 21.01 0.19 -1.80
C GLN A 719 21.53 0.69 -3.16
N GLY A 720 20.67 1.30 -3.97
CA GLY A 720 21.05 1.84 -5.27
C GLY A 720 22.05 2.99 -5.16
N ILE A 721 21.85 3.92 -4.22
CA ILE A 721 22.78 5.03 -3.96
C ILE A 721 24.15 4.50 -3.55
N THR A 722 24.20 3.59 -2.55
CA THR A 722 25.47 3.04 -2.05
C THR A 722 26.24 2.32 -3.15
N THR A 723 25.53 1.56 -4.00
CA THR A 723 26.12 0.88 -5.16
C THR A 723 26.73 1.88 -6.13
N ALA A 724 26.00 2.94 -6.48
CA ALA A 724 26.45 3.97 -7.41
C ALA A 724 27.70 4.71 -6.90
N THR A 725 27.70 5.10 -5.63
CA THR A 725 28.81 5.82 -5.00
C THR A 725 30.06 4.95 -4.95
N LEU A 726 29.94 3.69 -4.51
CA LEU A 726 31.09 2.78 -4.44
C LEU A 726 31.64 2.41 -5.83
N ALA A 727 30.78 2.21 -6.83
CA ALA A 727 31.21 1.96 -8.20
C ALA A 727 31.78 3.21 -8.91
N GLY A 728 31.80 4.39 -8.27
CA GLY A 728 32.28 5.63 -8.88
C GLY A 728 31.35 6.16 -9.99
N LEU A 729 30.06 5.80 -9.96
CA LEU A 729 29.05 6.22 -10.93
C LEU A 729 28.36 7.54 -10.53
N ALA A 730 28.52 7.96 -9.28
CA ALA A 730 27.97 9.19 -8.74
C ALA A 730 29.05 10.09 -8.09
N PRO A 731 30.13 10.49 -8.80
CA PRO A 731 31.11 11.43 -8.26
C PRO A 731 30.47 12.70 -7.69
N GLY A 732 30.92 13.10 -6.50
CA GLY A 732 30.45 14.29 -5.80
C GLY A 732 29.02 14.18 -5.25
N LEU A 733 28.37 13.01 -5.34
CA LEU A 733 27.12 12.75 -4.65
C LEU A 733 27.40 12.28 -3.22
N GLU A 734 26.81 12.98 -2.27
CA GLU A 734 26.82 12.62 -0.86
C GLU A 734 25.41 12.18 -0.44
N MET A 735 25.35 11.18 0.43
CA MET A 735 24.12 10.66 1.00
C MET A 735 24.20 10.79 2.51
N SER A 736 23.16 11.38 3.10
CA SER A 736 22.90 11.25 4.53
C SER A 736 21.68 10.35 4.74
N VAL A 737 21.79 9.39 5.64
CA VAL A 737 20.64 8.65 6.16
C VAL A 737 20.22 9.39 7.42
N PRO A 738 19.12 10.16 7.40
CA PRO A 738 18.69 10.93 8.54
C PRO A 738 18.13 9.97 9.59
N LEU A 739 19.00 9.40 10.44
CA LEU A 739 18.58 8.59 11.59
C LEU A 739 17.87 9.46 12.65
N THR A 740 18.01 10.79 12.56
CA THR A 740 17.39 11.78 13.44
C THR A 740 16.90 12.98 12.62
N GLY A 741 15.64 13.38 12.80
CA GLY A 741 15.11 14.66 12.28
C GLY A 741 14.01 14.52 11.21
N LEU A 742 14.11 13.58 10.28
CA LEU A 742 13.07 13.33 9.26
C LEU A 742 12.11 12.24 9.73
N ASP A 743 10.84 12.61 9.97
CA ASP A 743 9.78 11.66 10.31
C ASP A 743 8.71 11.66 9.21
N ILE A 744 8.86 10.71 8.29
CA ILE A 744 8.05 10.64 7.06
C ILE A 744 7.46 9.24 6.94
N SER A 745 6.20 9.08 7.30
CA SER A 745 5.44 7.85 7.07
C SER A 745 4.75 7.91 5.71
N GLY A 746 5.49 7.60 4.65
CA GLY A 746 4.95 7.33 3.32
C GLY A 746 4.05 8.43 2.78
N THR A 747 4.64 9.51 2.28
CA THR A 747 3.90 10.69 1.81
C THR A 747 4.48 11.26 0.51
N PRO A 748 3.63 11.83 -0.38
CA PRO A 748 4.11 12.56 -1.55
C PRO A 748 4.68 13.92 -1.16
N PHE A 749 5.75 14.32 -1.84
CA PHE A 749 6.37 15.65 -1.75
C PHE A 749 6.48 16.30 -3.11
N ALA A 750 6.22 17.61 -3.17
CA ALA A 750 6.47 18.38 -4.38
C ALA A 750 7.98 18.39 -4.72
N VAL A 751 8.30 18.09 -5.98
CA VAL A 751 9.66 18.16 -6.54
C VAL A 751 9.64 18.87 -7.90
N ASP A 752 10.74 19.52 -8.26
CA ASP A 752 10.89 20.26 -9.50
C ASP A 752 11.83 19.49 -10.46
N VAL A 753 11.32 19.13 -11.64
CA VAL A 753 12.07 18.43 -12.69
C VAL A 753 12.74 19.45 -13.60
N SER A 754 14.05 19.30 -13.80
CA SER A 754 14.89 20.21 -14.58
C SER A 754 14.53 20.22 -16.08
N LYS A 755 14.96 21.26 -16.78
CA LYS A 755 14.82 21.38 -18.25
C LYS A 755 16.18 21.18 -18.90
N GLY A 756 16.18 20.67 -20.12
CA GLY A 756 17.36 20.65 -20.99
C GLY A 756 18.12 19.32 -21.02
N ASP A 757 17.75 18.35 -20.18
CA ASP A 757 18.30 16.99 -20.24
C ASP A 757 17.34 16.05 -21.02
N PRO A 758 17.85 15.18 -21.92
CA PRO A 758 17.04 14.16 -22.58
C PRO A 758 16.24 13.26 -21.62
N ALA A 759 16.76 12.98 -20.43
CA ALA A 759 16.10 12.17 -19.40
C ALA A 759 14.88 12.88 -18.78
N THR A 760 14.80 14.21 -18.84
CA THR A 760 13.65 14.96 -18.33
C THR A 760 12.72 15.50 -19.42
N SER A 761 13.07 15.31 -20.70
CA SER A 761 12.35 15.90 -21.83
C SER A 761 10.88 15.44 -21.91
N GLY A 762 9.93 16.39 -21.86
CA GLY A 762 8.48 16.11 -21.80
C GLY A 762 7.92 15.89 -20.37
N LEU A 763 8.80 15.83 -19.36
CA LEU A 763 8.48 15.63 -17.95
C LEU A 763 8.87 16.85 -17.09
N GLU A 764 9.29 17.96 -17.70
CA GLU A 764 9.86 19.11 -16.98
C GLU A 764 8.83 19.87 -16.15
N GLY A 765 9.27 20.50 -15.05
CA GLY A 765 8.43 21.26 -14.13
C GLY A 765 8.01 20.47 -12.89
N ARG A 766 7.03 21.00 -12.16
CA ARG A 766 6.64 20.44 -10.86
C ARG A 766 5.89 19.11 -10.98
N THR A 767 6.28 18.14 -10.16
CA THR A 767 5.63 16.85 -9.94
C THR A 767 5.67 16.51 -8.44
N ALA A 768 5.33 15.28 -8.05
CA ALA A 768 5.60 14.77 -6.72
C ALA A 768 6.40 13.47 -6.72
N ALA A 769 7.28 13.35 -5.73
CA ALA A 769 8.00 12.13 -5.39
C ALA A 769 7.45 11.58 -4.07
N PHE A 770 7.26 10.27 -3.99
CA PHE A 770 6.84 9.61 -2.76
C PHE A 770 8.06 9.39 -1.87
N ASN A 771 7.95 9.60 -0.56
CA ASN A 771 9.06 9.39 0.37
C ASN A 771 8.62 8.60 1.60
N PHE A 772 9.43 7.61 2.01
CA PHE A 772 9.23 6.77 3.19
C PHE A 772 10.54 6.68 4.01
N ARG A 773 10.90 7.80 4.66
CA ARG A 773 12.18 7.97 5.38
C ARG A 773 13.37 7.68 4.47
N ASP A 774 13.32 8.21 3.26
CA ASP A 774 14.34 7.99 2.25
C ASP A 774 15.61 8.79 2.53
N PRO A 775 16.78 8.36 2.03
CA PRO A 775 18.01 9.12 2.14
C PRO A 775 17.91 10.53 1.56
N VAL A 776 18.69 11.45 2.10
CA VAL A 776 18.82 12.82 1.57
C VAL A 776 20.11 12.91 0.75
N LEU A 777 20.01 13.45 -0.47
CA LEU A 777 21.16 13.63 -1.35
C LEU A 777 21.63 15.07 -1.41
N THR A 778 22.94 15.27 -1.28
CA THR A 778 23.63 16.54 -1.47
C THR A 778 24.71 16.41 -2.55
N GLY A 779 24.95 17.48 -3.31
CA GLY A 779 25.88 17.44 -4.44
C GLY A 779 25.32 16.71 -5.68
N GLY A 780 26.21 16.18 -6.52
CA GLY A 780 25.85 15.55 -7.80
C GLY A 780 25.31 16.52 -8.87
N THR A 781 24.76 15.96 -9.95
CA THR A 781 24.19 16.72 -11.09
C THR A 781 22.66 16.65 -11.04
N PRO A 782 21.96 17.71 -10.59
CA PRO A 782 20.54 17.62 -10.28
C PRO A 782 19.65 17.56 -11.53
N LEU A 783 18.87 16.49 -11.64
CA LEU A 783 17.77 16.36 -12.60
C LEU A 783 16.41 16.63 -11.97
N VAL A 784 16.26 16.29 -10.69
CA VAL A 784 15.06 16.56 -9.89
C VAL A 784 15.51 17.08 -8.54
N THR A 785 14.91 18.17 -8.08
CA THR A 785 15.23 18.77 -6.78
C THR A 785 13.99 18.99 -5.94
N TYR A 786 14.18 18.96 -4.63
CA TYR A 786 13.18 19.46 -3.71
C TYR A 786 13.19 20.99 -3.75
N PRO A 787 12.02 21.66 -3.80
CA PRO A 787 11.96 23.11 -3.76
C PRO A 787 12.43 23.62 -2.40
N GLN A 788 12.85 24.89 -2.33
CA GLN A 788 13.23 25.56 -1.07
C GLN A 788 12.12 25.56 -0.02
N ARG A 789 10.86 25.51 -0.46
CA ARG A 789 9.69 25.28 0.39
C ARG A 789 9.07 23.94 0.00
N VAL A 790 9.44 22.91 0.73
CA VAL A 790 8.97 21.55 0.53
C VAL A 790 7.51 21.46 0.96
N ARG A 791 6.66 20.96 0.08
CA ARG A 791 5.23 20.72 0.36
C ARG A 791 5.00 19.22 0.38
N SER A 792 4.51 18.70 1.50
CA SER A 792 4.00 17.33 1.65
C SER A 792 2.50 17.26 1.34
N TYR A 793 2.02 16.05 1.06
CA TYR A 793 0.61 15.73 0.79
C TYR A 793 0.10 14.61 1.72
N GLY A 794 0.60 14.63 2.96
CA GLY A 794 0.41 13.66 4.03
C GLY A 794 1.22 14.12 5.26
N TYR A 795 1.48 13.23 6.21
CA TYR A 795 2.29 13.55 7.39
C TYR A 795 3.78 13.63 7.04
N ALA A 796 4.45 14.66 7.56
CA ALA A 796 5.88 14.85 7.40
C ALA A 796 6.45 15.78 8.48
N GLY A 797 7.36 15.26 9.30
CA GLY A 797 8.24 16.02 10.20
C GLY A 797 9.64 16.19 9.60
N GLY A 798 10.32 17.30 9.92
CA GLY A 798 11.72 17.54 9.52
C GLY A 798 11.95 17.95 8.08
N THR A 799 10.92 18.41 7.37
CA THR A 799 10.96 18.66 5.91
C THR A 799 11.97 19.72 5.47
N GLU A 800 12.47 20.55 6.39
CA GLU A 800 13.56 21.49 6.17
C GLU A 800 14.86 20.81 5.73
N LEU A 801 15.07 19.55 6.12
CA LEU A 801 16.22 18.74 5.69
C LEU A 801 16.15 18.37 4.20
N LEU A 802 14.97 18.45 3.57
CA LEU A 802 14.79 18.25 2.14
C LEU A 802 14.92 19.55 1.34
N ALA A 803 14.92 20.73 1.97
CA ALA A 803 14.83 21.99 1.24
C ALA A 803 16.03 22.21 0.31
N GLY A 804 15.76 22.29 -1.01
CA GLY A 804 16.80 22.52 -2.02
C GLY A 804 17.71 21.32 -2.32
N THR A 805 17.48 20.16 -1.70
CA THR A 805 18.30 18.97 -1.91
C THR A 805 17.97 18.28 -3.23
N VAL A 806 18.85 17.34 -3.62
CA VAL A 806 18.68 16.58 -4.86
C VAL A 806 17.77 15.39 -4.59
N ALA A 807 16.76 15.19 -5.45
CA ALA A 807 15.89 14.02 -5.42
C ALA A 807 16.29 13.00 -6.49
N VAL A 808 16.79 13.47 -7.63
CA VAL A 808 17.39 12.64 -8.67
C VAL A 808 18.65 13.32 -9.18
N SER A 809 19.78 12.63 -9.08
CA SER A 809 21.04 13.01 -9.71
C SER A 809 21.23 12.20 -11.00
N GLY A 810 21.74 12.80 -12.06
CA GLY A 810 22.02 12.09 -13.30
C GLY A 810 23.13 12.73 -14.10
N GLN A 811 24.04 11.90 -14.63
CA GLN A 811 25.19 12.40 -15.39
C GLN A 811 25.76 11.34 -16.35
N PRO A 812 26.53 11.77 -17.36
CA PRO A 812 27.30 10.87 -18.20
C PRO A 812 28.44 10.23 -17.41
N ILE A 813 28.74 8.96 -17.71
CA ILE A 813 29.96 8.26 -17.27
C ILE A 813 30.55 7.57 -18.49
N GLY A 814 31.69 8.05 -19.00
CA GLY A 814 32.16 7.65 -20.33
C GLY A 814 31.09 7.93 -21.38
N THR A 815 30.74 6.91 -22.17
CA THR A 815 29.65 7.04 -23.17
C THR A 815 28.27 6.68 -22.62
N GLY A 816 28.18 6.09 -21.43
CA GLY A 816 26.91 5.74 -20.80
C GLY A 816 26.42 6.78 -19.81
N ARG A 817 25.42 6.39 -19.01
CA ARG A 817 24.72 7.30 -18.10
C ARG A 817 24.45 6.64 -16.76
N ALA A 818 24.58 7.40 -15.68
CA ALA A 818 24.24 6.96 -14.34
C ALA A 818 23.19 7.89 -13.73
N TYR A 819 22.13 7.29 -13.19
CA TYR A 819 21.03 7.96 -12.52
C TYR A 819 20.87 7.40 -11.10
N VAL A 820 20.67 8.29 -10.13
CA VAL A 820 20.48 7.94 -8.73
C VAL A 820 19.28 8.68 -8.18
N CYS A 821 18.27 7.97 -7.69
CA CYS A 821 17.10 8.55 -7.03
C CYS A 821 17.20 8.41 -5.51
N SER A 822 16.90 9.49 -4.79
CA SER A 822 16.84 9.48 -3.32
C SER A 822 15.69 8.59 -2.83
N PHE A 823 14.55 8.71 -3.49
CA PHE A 823 13.31 7.98 -3.21
C PHE A 823 13.17 6.74 -4.09
N ASP A 824 12.30 5.81 -3.70
CA ASP A 824 11.90 4.67 -4.55
C ASP A 824 10.81 5.09 -5.55
N PRO A 825 11.10 5.18 -6.87
CA PRO A 825 10.13 5.53 -7.89
C PRO A 825 9.11 4.40 -8.16
N ALA A 826 9.34 3.17 -7.68
CA ALA A 826 8.45 2.04 -7.82
C ALA A 826 7.58 1.80 -6.56
N PHE A 827 7.75 2.61 -5.51
CA PHE A 827 7.14 2.39 -4.20
C PHE A 827 5.62 2.14 -4.25
N ARG A 828 5.15 1.34 -3.29
CA ARG A 828 3.73 0.94 -3.08
C ARG A 828 2.75 2.07 -2.72
N GLY A 829 3.21 3.31 -2.79
CA GLY A 829 2.41 4.54 -2.76
C GLY A 829 1.91 4.96 -4.15
N TRP A 830 2.29 4.22 -5.21
CA TRP A 830 1.85 4.41 -6.60
C TRP A 830 2.24 5.77 -7.20
N PRO A 831 3.53 6.13 -7.21
CA PRO A 831 3.99 7.42 -7.73
C PRO A 831 4.12 7.40 -9.26
N ASP A 832 2.97 7.31 -9.96
CA ASP A 832 2.89 7.19 -11.42
C ASP A 832 3.75 8.22 -12.19
N ALA A 833 3.84 9.46 -11.71
CA ALA A 833 4.62 10.50 -12.37
C ALA A 833 6.15 10.30 -12.26
N THR A 834 6.66 9.72 -11.17
CA THR A 834 8.09 9.39 -11.08
C THR A 834 8.41 8.08 -11.77
N GLN A 835 7.45 7.17 -11.91
CA GLN A 835 7.58 6.01 -12.80
C GLN A 835 7.79 6.45 -14.25
N ALA A 836 7.12 7.52 -14.72
CA ALA A 836 7.40 8.10 -16.04
C ALA A 836 8.85 8.58 -16.20
N LEU A 837 9.50 9.08 -15.13
CA LEU A 837 10.92 9.44 -15.15
C LEU A 837 11.80 8.21 -15.38
N VAL A 838 11.49 7.06 -14.75
CA VAL A 838 12.19 5.78 -14.98
C VAL A 838 12.11 5.40 -16.46
N GLY A 839 10.91 5.44 -17.05
CA GLY A 839 10.73 5.17 -18.49
C GLY A 839 11.54 6.12 -19.39
N SER A 840 11.62 7.40 -19.03
CA SER A 840 12.40 8.39 -19.77
C SER A 840 13.92 8.17 -19.64
N MET A 841 14.41 7.86 -18.44
CA MET A 841 15.83 7.56 -18.19
C MET A 841 16.28 6.32 -18.96
N LEU A 842 15.47 5.25 -18.94
CA LEU A 842 15.75 4.01 -19.68
C LEU A 842 15.68 4.15 -21.21
N MET A 843 14.92 5.14 -21.71
CA MET A 843 14.80 5.44 -23.13
C MET A 843 15.86 6.44 -23.63
N THR A 844 16.63 7.04 -22.71
CA THR A 844 17.63 8.04 -23.06
C THR A 844 18.84 7.35 -23.72
N PRO A 845 19.25 7.77 -24.94
CA PRO A 845 20.37 7.13 -25.62
C PRO A 845 21.70 7.39 -24.90
N PRO A 846 22.77 6.61 -25.18
CA PRO A 846 24.13 6.93 -24.77
C PRO A 846 24.57 8.34 -25.24
N VAL A 847 25.57 8.93 -24.58
CA VAL A 847 26.14 10.21 -25.01
C VAL A 847 27.16 10.02 -26.14
N GLY A 848 27.33 11.04 -26.98
CA GLY A 848 28.36 11.03 -28.02
C GLY A 848 29.78 11.12 -27.43
N PRO A 849 30.83 10.77 -28.21
CA PRO A 849 32.22 10.84 -27.75
C PRO A 849 32.64 12.22 -27.22
N ASP A 850 32.05 13.29 -27.77
CA ASP A 850 32.36 14.68 -27.41
C ASP A 850 31.72 15.11 -26.08
N GLU A 851 30.71 14.40 -25.60
CA GLU A 851 30.02 14.61 -24.32
C GLU A 851 30.45 13.60 -23.25
N ALA A 852 31.38 12.69 -23.59
CA ALA A 852 31.83 11.64 -22.71
C ALA A 852 32.71 12.19 -21.58
N THR A 853 32.40 11.82 -20.34
CA THR A 853 33.17 12.22 -19.16
C THR A 853 34.24 11.18 -18.84
N ASP A 854 35.47 11.64 -18.56
CA ASP A 854 36.53 10.74 -18.09
C ASP A 854 36.51 10.63 -16.56
N VAL A 855 35.69 9.70 -16.06
CA VAL A 855 35.65 9.36 -14.63
C VAL A 855 36.64 8.22 -14.37
N PRO A 856 37.67 8.41 -13.51
CA PRO A 856 38.65 7.37 -13.22
C PRO A 856 38.02 6.12 -12.62
N LEU A 857 38.58 4.96 -12.97
CA LEU A 857 38.22 3.70 -12.33
C LEU A 857 38.58 3.75 -10.82
N PRO A 858 37.67 3.33 -9.92
CA PRO A 858 38.01 3.20 -8.52
C PRO A 858 39.05 2.09 -8.31
N SER A 859 39.97 2.25 -7.35
CA SER A 859 40.96 1.22 -7.05
C SER A 859 40.35 0.13 -6.15
N VAL A 860 40.81 -1.13 -6.28
CA VAL A 860 40.37 -2.23 -5.40
C VAL A 860 40.55 -1.87 -3.92
N GLY A 861 41.63 -1.17 -3.55
CA GLY A 861 41.84 -0.69 -2.18
C GLY A 861 40.78 0.32 -1.71
N SER A 862 40.41 1.28 -2.58
CA SER A 862 39.35 2.25 -2.29
C SER A 862 37.98 1.59 -2.16
N LEU A 863 37.69 0.59 -3.01
CA LEU A 863 36.45 -0.18 -2.97
C LEU A 863 36.34 -1.00 -1.68
N THR A 864 37.39 -1.73 -1.32
CA THR A 864 37.45 -2.51 -0.08
C THR A 864 37.28 -1.61 1.15
N THR A 865 37.94 -0.46 1.18
CA THR A 865 37.82 0.50 2.29
C THR A 865 36.41 1.10 2.36
N GLY A 866 35.82 1.42 1.21
CA GLY A 866 34.45 1.94 1.09
C GLY A 866 33.41 0.92 1.57
N LEU A 867 33.52 -0.35 1.13
CA LEU A 867 32.64 -1.45 1.57
C LEU A 867 32.76 -1.68 3.08
N LEU A 868 33.97 -1.69 3.64
CA LEU A 868 34.18 -1.84 5.09
C LEU A 868 33.57 -0.66 5.88
N SER A 869 33.67 0.56 5.34
CA SER A 869 33.12 1.76 5.96
C SER A 869 31.59 1.78 5.90
N ALA A 870 31.00 1.43 4.76
CA ALA A 870 29.55 1.33 4.58
C ALA A 870 28.95 0.23 5.47
N SER A 871 29.63 -0.92 5.60
CA SER A 871 29.24 -2.01 6.52
C SER A 871 29.30 -1.59 7.99
N ARG A 872 30.17 -0.64 8.35
CA ARG A 872 30.27 -0.07 9.71
C ARG A 872 29.26 1.05 9.94
N ALA A 873 28.93 1.83 8.91
CA ALA A 873 27.92 2.89 8.96
C ALA A 873 26.50 2.33 9.14
N GLY A 874 26.21 1.13 8.60
CA GLY A 874 24.97 0.39 8.84
C GLY A 874 24.82 -0.17 10.27
N ARG A 875 25.89 -0.20 11.06
CA ARG A 875 25.87 -0.53 12.50
C ARG A 875 25.66 0.73 13.35
N GLY A 876 24.77 1.62 12.91
CA GLY A 876 24.48 2.86 13.61
C GLY A 876 24.00 2.56 15.03
N ALA A 877 24.78 2.98 16.03
CA ALA A 877 24.30 3.07 17.40
C ALA A 877 23.17 4.11 17.45
N ARG A 878 22.11 3.82 18.20
CA ARG A 878 21.00 4.75 18.40
C ARG A 878 21.44 5.86 19.36
N PRO A 879 21.08 7.13 19.10
CA PRO A 879 21.25 8.18 20.09
C PRO A 879 20.25 7.95 21.22
N SER A 880 20.69 8.10 22.47
CA SER A 880 19.78 7.99 23.61
C SER A 880 19.08 9.34 23.83
N VAL A 881 17.75 9.32 23.88
CA VAL A 881 16.90 10.53 23.98
C VAL A 881 15.99 10.43 25.19
N PHE A 882 15.95 11.51 25.97
CA PHE A 882 14.93 11.74 26.99
C PHE A 882 14.21 13.05 26.71
N ARG A 883 12.88 13.02 26.69
CA ARG A 883 12.03 14.19 26.49
C ARG A 883 11.01 14.29 27.60
N VAL A 884 10.88 15.48 28.19
CA VAL A 884 9.90 15.79 29.24
C VAL A 884 9.16 17.08 28.91
N ALA A 885 8.03 17.33 29.57
CA ALA A 885 7.37 18.63 29.50
C ALA A 885 8.31 19.73 30.02
N GLY A 886 8.20 20.94 29.49
CA GLY A 886 9.10 22.06 29.82
C GLY A 886 9.08 22.42 31.31
N ALA A 887 7.94 22.22 31.98
CA ALA A 887 7.82 22.36 33.43
C ALA A 887 8.73 21.40 34.22
N ASP A 888 9.03 20.22 33.67
CA ASP A 888 9.87 19.19 34.27
C ASP A 888 11.33 19.25 33.78
N GLY A 889 11.67 20.25 32.94
CA GLY A 889 13.00 20.37 32.34
C GLY A 889 14.12 20.52 33.38
N ALA A 890 13.85 21.21 34.49
CA ALA A 890 14.82 21.32 35.59
C ALA A 890 15.12 19.95 36.24
N THR A 891 14.10 19.10 36.38
CA THR A 891 14.23 17.75 36.92
C THR A 891 15.01 16.86 35.96
N LEU A 892 14.73 16.92 34.66
CA LEU A 892 15.49 16.18 33.65
C LEU A 892 16.98 16.58 33.68
N ARG A 893 17.31 17.88 33.75
CA ARG A 893 18.70 18.34 33.87
C ARG A 893 19.40 17.81 35.12
N ALA A 894 18.71 17.84 36.27
CA ALA A 894 19.28 17.34 37.53
C ALA A 894 19.53 15.84 37.50
N VAL A 895 18.58 15.06 36.98
CA VAL A 895 18.68 13.61 36.87
C VAL A 895 19.77 13.20 35.88
N VAL A 896 19.87 13.87 34.73
CA VAL A 896 20.91 13.61 33.72
C VAL A 896 22.31 13.95 34.24
N ALA A 897 22.44 15.03 35.00
CA ALA A 897 23.70 15.39 35.67
C ALA A 897 24.10 14.36 36.75
N ALA A 898 23.13 13.78 37.45
CA ALA A 898 23.37 12.73 38.45
C ALA A 898 23.63 11.34 37.85
N ALA A 899 23.31 11.14 36.58
CA ALA A 899 23.32 9.84 35.94
C ALA A 899 24.67 9.40 35.36
N ASP A 900 25.78 10.13 35.56
CA ASP A 900 27.09 9.81 34.94
C ASP A 900 26.96 9.71 33.41
N SER A 901 26.26 10.69 32.82
CA SER A 901 26.00 10.80 31.39
C SER A 901 27.26 11.26 30.62
N PRO A 902 27.37 10.98 29.31
CA PRO A 902 28.52 11.43 28.51
C PRO A 902 28.55 12.97 28.42
N GLY A 903 29.74 13.55 28.22
CA GLY A 903 29.93 15.01 28.28
C GLY A 903 29.46 15.80 27.05
N ASP A 904 29.04 15.12 25.99
CA ASP A 904 28.68 15.67 24.67
C ASP A 904 27.17 15.67 24.42
N LEU A 905 26.37 15.88 25.46
CA LEU A 905 24.91 15.96 25.35
C LEU A 905 24.46 17.23 24.61
N VAL A 906 23.49 17.07 23.71
CA VAL A 906 22.77 18.17 23.07
C VAL A 906 21.45 18.38 23.81
N TRP A 907 21.17 19.61 24.23
CA TRP A 907 19.90 19.98 24.85
C TRP A 907 19.07 20.80 23.89
N ASP A 908 17.78 20.49 23.81
CA ASP A 908 16.80 21.17 22.96
C ASP A 908 15.61 21.57 23.81
N ASP A 909 15.34 22.87 23.81
CA ASP A 909 14.29 23.52 24.58
C ASP A 909 13.38 24.22 23.59
N SER A 910 12.57 23.42 22.91
CA SER A 910 11.62 23.84 21.88
C SER A 910 10.21 23.34 22.22
N ASP A 911 9.20 24.10 21.78
CA ASP A 911 7.78 23.73 21.87
C ASP A 911 7.27 23.39 23.28
N GLY A 912 7.81 24.05 24.31
CA GLY A 912 7.38 23.85 25.69
C GLY A 912 7.77 22.49 26.26
N GLN A 913 8.80 21.86 25.69
CA GLN A 913 9.38 20.60 26.12
C GLN A 913 10.89 20.73 26.25
N LEU A 914 11.50 19.93 27.13
CA LEU A 914 12.94 19.82 27.21
C LEU A 914 13.37 18.41 26.80
N ALA A 915 14.21 18.34 25.78
CA ALA A 915 14.85 17.11 25.33
C ALA A 915 16.36 17.15 25.55
N VAL A 916 16.93 15.98 25.85
CA VAL A 916 18.38 15.76 25.86
C VAL A 916 18.71 14.59 24.93
N TYR A 917 19.72 14.81 24.10
CA TYR A 917 20.24 13.84 23.15
C TYR A 917 21.67 13.51 23.55
N ALA A 918 21.96 12.22 23.71
CA ALA A 918 23.33 11.73 23.76
C ALA A 918 23.74 11.23 22.38
N PRO A 919 24.90 11.67 21.86
CA PRO A 919 25.47 11.10 20.66
C PRO A 919 25.63 9.59 20.81
N ALA A 920 25.42 8.88 19.71
CA ALA A 920 25.50 7.43 19.67
C ALA A 920 26.87 6.93 20.21
N THR A 921 26.86 6.16 21.30
CA THR A 921 28.10 5.56 21.83
C THR A 921 28.62 4.52 20.83
N ARG A 922 29.87 4.66 20.37
CA ARG A 922 30.49 3.70 19.45
C ARG A 922 30.65 2.33 20.14
N GLY A 923 29.73 1.40 19.87
CA GLY A 923 29.81 0.01 20.31
C GLY A 923 28.44 -0.65 20.42
N LEU A 924 28.35 -1.92 20.01
CA LEU A 924 27.18 -2.78 20.23
C LEU A 924 27.21 -3.24 21.70
N ALA A 925 26.48 -2.58 22.58
CA ALA A 925 26.21 -3.11 23.92
C ALA A 925 24.79 -3.67 23.95
N GLU A 926 24.64 -4.91 24.43
CA GLU A 926 23.38 -5.66 24.55
C GLU A 926 22.36 -5.04 25.53
N HIS A 927 22.69 -3.90 26.16
CA HIS A 927 21.88 -3.19 27.15
C HIS A 927 21.98 -1.67 26.98
N PRO A 928 20.92 -0.90 27.30
CA PRO A 928 21.02 0.56 27.33
C PRO A 928 22.18 0.99 28.25
N PRO A 929 22.99 1.98 27.86
CA PRO A 929 24.08 2.47 28.68
C PRO A 929 23.62 2.72 30.12
N ALA A 930 24.44 2.39 31.12
CA ALA A 930 24.03 2.44 32.52
C ALA A 930 23.49 3.82 32.95
N TRP A 931 23.96 4.89 32.31
CA TRP A 931 23.45 6.25 32.53
C TRP A 931 22.01 6.44 32.06
N VAL A 932 21.61 5.86 30.92
CA VAL A 932 20.22 5.91 30.40
C VAL A 932 19.27 5.27 31.41
N ARG A 933 19.62 4.10 31.93
CA ARG A 933 18.83 3.44 32.98
C ARG A 933 18.71 4.31 34.24
N ARG A 934 19.82 4.91 34.69
CA ARG A 934 19.83 5.82 35.85
C ARG A 934 19.00 7.08 35.61
N VAL A 935 18.97 7.62 34.40
CA VAL A 935 18.10 8.75 34.05
C VAL A 935 16.64 8.32 34.16
N ARG A 936 16.27 7.15 33.64
CA ARG A 936 14.90 6.64 33.76
C ARG A 936 14.50 6.43 35.22
N GLU A 937 15.33 5.75 35.99
CA GLU A 937 15.10 5.50 37.43
C GLU A 937 14.99 6.82 38.21
N GLY A 938 15.81 7.83 37.88
CA GLY A 938 15.76 9.14 38.51
C GLY A 938 14.52 9.97 38.15
N LEU A 939 14.04 9.88 36.91
CA LEU A 939 12.79 10.52 36.49
C LEU A 939 11.58 9.86 37.14
N ASP A 940 11.55 8.52 37.18
CA ASP A 940 10.51 7.75 37.86
C ASP A 940 10.47 8.08 39.37
N ALA A 941 11.64 8.17 40.02
CA ALA A 941 11.74 8.57 41.43
C ALA A 941 11.30 10.02 41.68
N ALA A 942 11.44 10.89 40.69
CA ALA A 942 10.99 12.28 40.75
C ALA A 942 9.51 12.46 40.36
N GLY A 943 8.80 11.37 40.01
CA GLY A 943 7.41 11.42 39.57
C GLY A 943 7.20 12.06 38.19
N VAL A 944 8.26 12.20 37.39
CA VAL A 944 8.21 12.77 36.05
C VAL A 944 8.08 11.64 35.03
N ARG A 945 6.95 11.59 34.32
CA ARG A 945 6.79 10.66 33.19
C ARG A 945 7.41 11.27 31.93
N PRO A 946 8.42 10.65 31.32
CA PRO A 946 8.97 11.12 30.07
C PRO A 946 7.95 10.97 28.93
N LEU A 947 7.89 11.97 28.07
CA LEU A 947 7.05 12.00 26.86
C LEU A 947 7.62 11.06 25.79
N VAL A 948 8.95 10.94 25.73
CA VAL A 948 9.66 10.03 24.82
C VAL A 948 10.93 9.52 25.51
N VAL A 949 11.17 8.20 25.42
CA VAL A 949 12.43 7.55 25.79
C VAL A 949 12.87 6.65 24.65
N ILE A 950 14.02 6.97 24.04
CA ILE A 950 14.63 6.14 22.99
C ILE A 950 16.04 5.81 23.45
N ALA A 951 16.41 4.52 23.42
CA ALA A 951 17.75 4.03 23.73
C ALA A 951 18.50 3.64 22.46
#